data_AF-A0A928X337-F1
#
_entry.id   AF-A0A928X337-F1
#
_cell.length_a   1.000
_cell.length_b   1.000
_cell.length_c   1.000
_cell.angle_alpha   90.00
_cell.angle_beta   90.00
_cell.angle_gamma   90.00
#
_symmetry.space_group_name_H-M   'P 1'
#
loop_
_entity.id
_entity.type
_entity.pdbx_description
1 polymer ?
#
loop_
_entity_poly.entity_id
_entity_poly.type
_entity_poly.pdbx_seq_one_letter_code
_entity_poly.pdbx_strand_id
1 'polypeptide(L)'
;MADIQLVLDPTSQLVTVNDPSPTVSVRWDQAVQKAVINTAPGPTIASRAYGILHTAMFDAWAAYDLGAVATQLADDLQRPLSENTEVNKIEAMSFAAYRVLVELFPTQRGIFDQLMVELGLDPNNTTVNTSTAAGIGNVSAEALMQKRRQDGANQLNGYVDNTGYQPVNAGSNNITDLEKWTPEFVPIDSTGNQQQFLTPQWAVVDPFALDSPGALRPVAPEPFLLVDGATVDLDAGTITLADNSVVVITPAIVGTIINPDFITQTERVVAASANLTDEQKLIAEFWEDGGGTSFPPGTWLTFGEFVSARDDNTLDEDAELFFALGNAVFDAGVATWEAKRFYDYVRPVRAIRELGALGLLNNGTIGTDAITNETGFVIEAWSPGAGTQTILAENFLTYQTPGQDPSPPFAEYTSGHSSFSAAGAEILRRFTGNDSFGGSVTFQSGESRFENTVTPALATTLAWDTFTAAADEAGLSRIYGGIHFDDGDINGRALGRAVGNEVWDQVQTFANGATTVNLEFSLAQLSASLEIGVFVADDAIGTIDGLAPGDPGYTEAALARCAVLFSPIPDNADFSVSFSSVSTRSFISGSYLSFFSISGGTIDSFLRGGGGSVSFSSIRQVETTTVDFSLEIEGLNVSATQVNTVPIGIGYQGVSQAEIIDLTSLSAAVDVNFTIQREASLKSVVGFYAIDDISGQIKDTSGNAISAGVTTEYIQAALNSRIADISLSVENNSSTTITSTLEAGQIIAPFIVVNGTIEELLDGDAGNDPAIYFPFIGANADGADHVRLLGNNVFGFEDLPGGGDLDFDDFVVEVSFG
;
A
#
# COMPACT_ATOMS: atom_id res chain seq x y z
N MET A 1 -2.04 16.05 20.11
CA MET A 1 -1.51 14.85 19.44
C MET A 1 -0.30 14.39 20.22
N ALA A 2 -0.16 13.09 20.47
CA ALA A 2 1.08 12.54 21.04
C ALA A 2 2.23 12.82 20.07
N ASP A 3 3.45 12.96 20.59
CA ASP A 3 4.66 13.09 19.77
C ASP A 3 5.05 11.68 19.28
N ILE A 4 4.41 11.22 18.19
CA ILE A 4 4.68 9.92 17.56
C ILE A 4 6.04 9.99 16.89
N GLN A 5 6.99 9.20 17.38
CA GLN A 5 8.37 9.20 16.91
C GLN A 5 8.92 7.78 16.83
N LEU A 6 9.84 7.57 15.88
CA LEU A 6 10.72 6.42 15.89
C LEU A 6 11.72 6.57 17.05
N VAL A 7 11.89 5.51 17.83
CA VAL A 7 12.79 5.46 18.98
C VAL A 7 13.85 4.42 18.70
N LEU A 8 15.10 4.86 18.61
CA LEU A 8 16.26 3.97 18.47
C LEU A 8 16.83 3.65 19.85
N ASP A 9 17.01 2.36 20.15
CA ASP A 9 17.91 1.92 21.21
C ASP A 9 19.32 1.77 20.61
N PRO A 10 20.29 2.66 20.94
CA PRO A 10 21.63 2.61 20.35
C PRO A 10 22.43 1.36 20.76
N THR A 11 22.02 0.65 21.82
CA THR A 11 22.71 -0.56 22.27
C THR A 11 22.26 -1.78 21.47
N SER A 12 20.96 -1.96 21.34
CA SER A 12 20.39 -3.10 20.59
C SER A 12 20.21 -2.82 19.10
N GLN A 13 20.26 -1.54 18.69
CA GLN A 13 19.87 -1.00 17.39
C GLN A 13 18.41 -1.21 17.03
N LEU A 14 17.58 -1.60 18.00
CA LEU A 14 16.15 -1.78 17.77
C LEU A 14 15.48 -0.42 17.59
N VAL A 15 14.69 -0.32 16.53
CA VAL A 15 13.76 0.80 16.32
C VAL A 15 12.38 0.37 16.80
N THR A 16 11.73 1.23 17.58
CA THR A 16 10.33 1.06 18.02
C THR A 16 9.52 2.32 17.80
N VAL A 17 8.20 2.21 17.93
CA VAL A 17 7.27 3.35 17.84
C VAL A 17 6.66 3.62 19.21
N ASN A 18 6.61 4.88 19.61
CA ASN A 18 5.92 5.27 20.84
C ASN A 18 4.42 5.49 20.57
N ASP A 19 3.67 4.40 20.47
CA ASP A 19 2.23 4.40 20.30
C ASP A 19 1.51 3.99 21.61
N PRO A 20 0.69 4.87 22.21
CA PRO A 20 -0.05 4.55 23.42
C PRO A 20 -1.28 3.65 23.20
N SER A 21 -1.75 3.44 21.96
CA SER A 21 -2.98 2.70 21.66
C SER A 21 -2.89 1.89 20.35
N PRO A 22 -1.91 0.98 20.24
CA PRO A 22 -1.71 0.20 19.02
C PRO A 22 -2.87 -0.76 18.73
N THR A 23 -3.18 -0.92 17.45
CA THR A 23 -4.15 -1.90 16.96
C THR A 23 -3.70 -3.34 17.26
N VAL A 24 -4.60 -4.30 17.10
CA VAL A 24 -4.26 -5.72 17.29
C VAL A 24 -3.20 -6.20 16.29
N SER A 25 -3.18 -5.66 15.07
CA SER A 25 -2.15 -5.94 14.05
C SER A 25 -0.77 -5.52 14.52
N VAL A 26 -0.62 -4.29 15.00
CA VAL A 26 0.64 -3.77 15.56
C VAL A 26 1.09 -4.61 16.76
N ARG A 27 0.18 -4.95 17.69
CA ARG A 27 0.54 -5.74 18.88
C ARG A 27 1.05 -7.14 18.53
N TRP A 28 0.46 -7.80 17.54
CA TRP A 28 0.93 -9.11 17.08
C TRP A 28 2.21 -9.00 16.24
N ASP A 29 2.40 -7.92 15.48
CA ASP A 29 3.65 -7.64 14.79
C ASP A 29 4.82 -7.50 15.78
N GLN A 30 4.65 -6.67 16.82
CA GLN A 30 5.63 -6.52 17.90
C GLN A 30 5.94 -7.85 18.59
N ALA A 31 4.93 -8.73 18.75
CA ALA A 31 5.13 -10.05 19.34
C ALA A 31 5.96 -10.98 18.45
N VAL A 32 5.74 -11.00 17.13
CA VAL A 32 6.58 -11.79 16.21
C VAL A 32 7.98 -11.20 16.06
N GLN A 33 8.11 -9.87 16.00
CA GLN A 33 9.43 -9.21 15.98
C GLN A 33 10.25 -9.61 17.21
N LYS A 34 9.64 -9.63 18.40
CA LYS A 34 10.31 -10.10 19.63
C LYS A 34 10.73 -11.57 19.55
N ALA A 35 9.92 -12.43 18.94
CA ALA A 35 10.28 -13.84 18.73
C ALA A 35 11.44 -13.99 17.73
N VAL A 36 11.45 -13.20 16.65
CA VAL A 36 12.53 -13.12 15.67
C VAL A 36 13.83 -12.65 16.32
N ILE A 37 13.78 -11.56 17.11
CA ILE A 37 14.93 -11.04 17.86
C ILE A 37 15.52 -12.12 18.78
N ASN A 38 14.68 -12.82 19.55
CA ASN A 38 15.12 -13.84 20.50
C ASN A 38 15.71 -15.10 19.84
N THR A 39 15.29 -15.42 18.61
CA THR A 39 15.68 -16.66 17.92
C THR A 39 16.68 -16.46 16.79
N ALA A 40 16.87 -15.22 16.35
CA ALA A 40 17.77 -14.79 15.28
C ALA A 40 17.75 -15.72 14.04
N PRO A 41 16.59 -16.01 13.43
CA PRO A 41 16.47 -17.02 12.39
C PRO A 41 17.06 -16.60 11.03
N GLY A 42 17.47 -15.34 10.88
CA GLY A 42 17.92 -14.76 9.62
C GLY A 42 16.79 -14.07 8.84
N PRO A 43 17.12 -13.19 7.87
CA PRO A 43 16.17 -12.30 7.21
C PRO A 43 15.11 -13.04 6.38
N THR A 44 15.47 -14.15 5.74
CA THR A 44 14.53 -14.95 4.94
C THR A 44 13.44 -15.56 5.80
N ILE A 45 13.82 -16.32 6.83
CA ILE A 45 12.87 -16.94 7.76
C ILE A 45 12.05 -15.87 8.51
N ALA A 46 12.66 -14.74 8.89
CA ALA A 46 11.96 -13.62 9.51
C ALA A 46 10.90 -13.02 8.56
N SER A 47 11.26 -12.68 7.32
CA SER A 47 10.32 -12.11 6.33
C SER A 47 9.10 -13.01 6.09
N ARG A 48 9.31 -14.33 5.99
CA ARG A 48 8.19 -15.29 5.86
C ARG A 48 7.35 -15.39 7.12
N ALA A 49 7.92 -15.25 8.31
CA ALA A 49 7.15 -15.21 9.54
C ALA A 49 6.20 -14.00 9.58
N TYR A 50 6.69 -12.82 9.17
CA TYR A 50 5.85 -11.62 9.05
C TYR A 50 4.74 -11.79 8.00
N GLY A 51 5.08 -12.31 6.81
CA GLY A 51 4.09 -12.61 5.76
C GLY A 51 3.02 -13.62 6.20
N ILE A 52 3.41 -14.70 6.88
CA ILE A 52 2.46 -15.71 7.39
C ILE A 52 1.56 -15.12 8.48
N LEU A 53 2.13 -14.38 9.43
CA LEU A 53 1.36 -13.76 10.50
C LEU A 53 0.24 -12.89 9.93
N HIS A 54 0.61 -11.93 9.09
CA HIS A 54 -0.34 -10.93 8.63
C HIS A 54 -1.31 -11.47 7.60
N THR A 55 -0.92 -12.50 6.81
CA THR A 55 -1.88 -13.25 5.99
C THR A 55 -2.90 -14.00 6.86
N ALA A 56 -2.48 -14.63 7.96
CA ALA A 56 -3.42 -15.33 8.85
C ALA A 56 -4.41 -14.37 9.52
N MET A 57 -3.93 -13.19 9.91
CA MET A 57 -4.77 -12.14 10.49
C MET A 57 -5.75 -11.59 9.46
N PHE A 58 -5.30 -11.27 8.24
CA PHE A 58 -6.16 -10.86 7.14
C PHE A 58 -7.21 -11.92 6.79
N ASP A 59 -6.83 -13.19 6.66
CA ASP A 59 -7.77 -14.29 6.37
C ASP A 59 -8.86 -14.45 7.44
N ALA A 60 -8.56 -14.11 8.71
CA ALA A 60 -9.53 -14.14 9.79
C ALA A 60 -10.39 -12.87 9.85
N TRP A 61 -9.79 -11.72 9.52
CA TRP A 61 -10.46 -10.42 9.42
C TRP A 61 -11.45 -10.37 8.25
N ALA A 62 -11.07 -10.90 7.09
CA ALA A 62 -11.88 -10.91 5.86
C ALA A 62 -13.23 -11.60 6.06
N ALA A 63 -13.36 -12.51 7.03
CA ALA A 63 -14.66 -13.10 7.39
C ALA A 63 -15.69 -12.04 7.87
N TYR A 64 -15.25 -10.87 8.31
CA TYR A 64 -16.10 -9.79 8.83
C TYR A 64 -16.20 -8.59 7.91
N ASP A 65 -15.33 -8.50 6.90
CA ASP A 65 -15.38 -7.45 5.90
C ASP A 65 -16.12 -7.95 4.66
N LEU A 66 -17.12 -7.22 4.18
CA LEU A 66 -17.94 -7.69 3.06
C LEU A 66 -17.20 -7.59 1.72
N GLY A 67 -16.22 -6.70 1.58
CA GLY A 67 -15.45 -6.49 0.36
C GLY A 67 -14.29 -7.48 0.21
N ALA A 68 -13.74 -7.92 1.34
CA ALA A 68 -12.59 -8.80 1.38
C ALA A 68 -12.94 -10.29 1.23
N VAL A 69 -11.96 -11.07 0.75
CA VAL A 69 -12.02 -12.53 0.71
C VAL A 69 -10.71 -13.14 1.20
N ALA A 70 -10.79 -14.24 1.96
CA ALA A 70 -9.61 -14.90 2.52
C ALA A 70 -8.77 -15.57 1.43
N THR A 71 -7.45 -15.60 1.61
CA THR A 71 -6.49 -16.10 0.61
C THR A 71 -6.58 -17.61 0.37
N GLN A 72 -7.08 -18.38 1.35
CA GLN A 72 -7.21 -19.83 1.25
C GLN A 72 -8.65 -20.33 1.14
N LEU A 73 -9.59 -19.61 1.77
CA LEU A 73 -10.99 -20.04 1.93
C LEU A 73 -12.00 -19.10 1.25
N ALA A 74 -11.53 -18.09 0.51
CA ALA A 74 -12.37 -17.10 -0.16
C ALA A 74 -13.43 -16.52 0.81
N ASP A 75 -14.69 -16.48 0.39
CA ASP A 75 -15.85 -16.00 1.15
C ASP A 75 -16.55 -17.10 1.97
N ASP A 76 -15.99 -18.32 2.07
CA ASP A 76 -16.61 -19.45 2.78
C ASP A 76 -16.86 -19.16 4.28
N LEU A 77 -16.11 -18.23 4.85
CA LEU A 77 -16.19 -17.86 6.27
C LEU A 77 -16.96 -16.57 6.54
N GLN A 78 -17.56 -15.94 5.52
CA GLN A 78 -18.24 -14.66 5.65
C GLN A 78 -19.28 -14.68 6.78
N ARG A 79 -19.24 -13.65 7.62
CA ARG A 79 -20.14 -13.45 8.74
C ARG A 79 -21.20 -12.41 8.41
N PRO A 80 -22.38 -12.49 9.05
CA PRO A 80 -23.36 -11.42 8.98
C PRO A 80 -22.73 -10.10 9.42
N LEU A 81 -23.14 -8.99 8.81
CA LEU A 81 -22.63 -7.65 9.14
C LEU A 81 -22.94 -7.28 10.61
N SER A 82 -23.96 -7.87 11.23
CA SER A 82 -24.23 -7.71 12.68
C SER A 82 -23.15 -8.32 13.59
N GLU A 83 -22.34 -9.23 13.05
CA GLU A 83 -21.16 -9.78 13.73
C GLU A 83 -19.87 -9.03 13.39
N ASN A 84 -19.90 -8.08 12.45
CA ASN A 84 -18.77 -7.19 12.13
C ASN A 84 -18.57 -6.17 13.26
N THR A 85 -17.98 -6.66 14.34
CA THR A 85 -17.63 -5.85 15.52
C THR A 85 -16.13 -5.92 15.74
N GLU A 86 -15.56 -4.84 16.25
CA GLU A 86 -14.13 -4.80 16.56
C GLU A 86 -13.73 -5.93 17.53
N VAL A 87 -14.58 -6.29 18.50
CA VAL A 87 -14.34 -7.40 19.42
C VAL A 87 -14.18 -8.74 18.69
N ASN A 88 -15.07 -9.02 17.73
CA ASN A 88 -15.00 -10.26 16.96
C ASN A 88 -13.79 -10.29 16.02
N LYS A 89 -13.48 -9.16 15.37
CA LYS A 89 -12.28 -9.02 14.53
C LYS A 89 -10.99 -9.24 15.35
N ILE A 90 -10.85 -8.56 16.49
CA ILE A 90 -9.73 -8.72 17.43
C ILE A 90 -9.58 -10.18 17.87
N GLU A 91 -10.67 -10.83 18.27
CA GLU A 91 -10.65 -12.22 18.71
C GLU A 91 -10.21 -13.16 17.56
N ALA A 92 -10.83 -13.05 16.39
CA ALA A 92 -10.52 -13.92 15.24
C ALA A 92 -9.08 -13.75 14.76
N MET A 93 -8.63 -12.50 14.55
CA MET A 93 -7.25 -12.18 14.14
C MET A 93 -6.24 -12.70 15.17
N SER A 94 -6.53 -12.54 16.47
CA SER A 94 -5.62 -12.98 17.54
C SER A 94 -5.50 -14.49 17.63
N PHE A 95 -6.59 -15.24 17.46
CA PHE A 95 -6.52 -16.69 17.38
C PHE A 95 -5.74 -17.15 16.15
N ALA A 96 -5.91 -16.49 15.00
CA ALA A 96 -5.14 -16.82 13.81
C ALA A 96 -3.64 -16.59 14.01
N ALA A 97 -3.27 -15.39 14.49
CA ALA A 97 -1.90 -15.02 14.83
C ALA A 97 -1.27 -15.98 15.83
N TYR A 98 -1.97 -16.28 16.93
CA TYR A 98 -1.49 -17.21 17.95
C TYR A 98 -1.17 -18.59 17.37
N ARG A 99 -2.03 -19.14 16.52
CA ARG A 99 -1.85 -20.50 15.97
C ARG A 99 -0.64 -20.57 15.05
N VAL A 100 -0.47 -19.61 14.14
CA VAL A 100 0.68 -19.62 13.23
C VAL A 100 1.99 -19.36 13.97
N LEU A 101 2.01 -18.42 14.93
CA LEU A 101 3.23 -18.05 15.64
C LEU A 101 3.71 -19.13 16.62
N VAL A 102 2.80 -19.86 17.28
CA VAL A 102 3.18 -20.99 18.14
C VAL A 102 3.78 -22.14 17.32
N GLU A 103 3.37 -22.33 16.06
CA GLU A 103 3.98 -23.31 15.17
C GLU A 103 5.34 -22.84 14.64
N LEU A 104 5.47 -21.56 14.28
CA LEU A 104 6.72 -20.98 13.76
C LEU A 104 7.80 -20.86 14.86
N PHE A 105 7.40 -20.46 16.07
CA PHE A 105 8.30 -20.19 17.20
C PHE A 105 7.85 -20.91 18.48
N PRO A 106 7.87 -22.26 18.52
CA PRO A 106 7.37 -23.03 19.66
C PRO A 106 8.12 -22.73 20.97
N THR A 107 9.40 -22.35 20.88
CA THR A 107 10.20 -21.95 22.07
C THR A 107 9.83 -20.57 22.62
N GLN A 108 9.13 -19.75 21.83
CA GLN A 108 8.70 -18.40 22.19
C GLN A 108 7.22 -18.32 22.58
N ARG A 109 6.53 -19.47 22.70
CA ARG A 109 5.09 -19.56 23.05
C ARG A 109 4.68 -18.69 24.22
N GLY A 110 5.55 -18.51 25.22
CA GLY A 110 5.27 -17.66 26.39
C GLY A 110 4.97 -16.20 26.04
N ILE A 111 5.55 -15.65 24.96
CA ILE A 111 5.26 -14.29 24.47
C ILE A 111 3.81 -14.23 23.98
N PHE A 112 3.40 -15.21 23.19
CA PHE A 112 2.07 -15.25 22.58
C PHE A 112 0.98 -15.60 23.60
N ASP A 113 1.27 -16.50 24.53
CA ASP A 113 0.37 -16.82 25.66
C ASP A 113 0.09 -15.56 26.49
N GLN A 114 1.12 -14.74 26.74
CA GLN A 114 0.98 -13.49 27.47
C GLN A 114 0.08 -12.50 26.71
N LEU A 115 0.30 -12.32 25.41
CA LEU A 115 -0.52 -11.40 24.60
C LEU A 115 -1.99 -11.83 24.54
N MET A 116 -2.28 -13.13 24.41
CA MET A 116 -3.65 -13.65 24.50
C MET A 116 -4.31 -13.30 25.84
N VAL A 117 -3.60 -13.46 26.96
CA VAL A 117 -4.10 -13.10 28.30
C VAL A 117 -4.34 -11.59 28.42
N GLU A 118 -3.45 -10.76 27.90
CA GLU A 118 -3.62 -9.29 27.90
C GLU A 118 -4.82 -8.84 27.08
N LEU A 119 -5.18 -9.58 26.02
CA LEU A 119 -6.38 -9.38 25.20
C LEU A 119 -7.65 -10.01 25.82
N GLY A 120 -7.54 -10.70 26.96
CA GLY A 120 -8.65 -11.37 27.62
C GLY A 120 -9.10 -12.68 26.95
N LEU A 121 -8.25 -13.29 26.12
CA LEU A 121 -8.53 -14.49 25.33
C LEU A 121 -7.90 -15.74 25.97
N ASP A 122 -8.58 -16.89 25.87
CA ASP A 122 -8.03 -18.18 26.33
C ASP A 122 -7.23 -18.87 25.20
N PRO A 123 -5.89 -18.95 25.29
CA PRO A 123 -5.06 -19.59 24.26
C PRO A 123 -5.39 -21.09 24.04
N ASN A 124 -6.05 -21.75 25.00
CA ASN A 124 -6.45 -23.15 24.90
C ASN A 124 -7.76 -23.37 24.13
N ASN A 125 -8.47 -22.30 23.73
CA ASN A 125 -9.68 -22.42 22.92
C ASN A 125 -9.34 -22.85 21.49
N THR A 126 -9.53 -24.13 21.22
CA THR A 126 -9.24 -24.80 19.93
C THR A 126 -10.51 -25.12 19.15
N THR A 127 -11.61 -24.39 19.40
CA THR A 127 -12.85 -24.56 18.65
C THR A 127 -12.62 -24.39 17.16
N VAL A 128 -13.32 -25.20 16.36
CA VAL A 128 -13.40 -25.08 14.89
C VAL A 128 -14.82 -24.70 14.45
N ASN A 129 -15.66 -24.27 15.39
CA ASN A 129 -16.98 -23.76 15.08
C ASN A 129 -16.86 -22.36 14.46
N THR A 130 -17.00 -22.28 13.14
CA THR A 130 -16.87 -21.03 12.36
C THR A 130 -18.03 -20.04 12.58
N SER A 131 -19.00 -20.37 13.45
CA SER A 131 -19.97 -19.40 13.97
C SER A 131 -19.44 -18.58 15.16
N THR A 132 -18.15 -18.72 15.52
CA THR A 132 -17.50 -17.99 16.62
C THR A 132 -16.18 -17.40 16.13
N ALA A 133 -15.81 -16.22 16.62
CA ALA A 133 -14.58 -15.52 16.22
C ALA A 133 -13.32 -16.38 16.43
N ALA A 134 -13.18 -17.01 17.60
CA ALA A 134 -12.07 -17.95 17.84
C ALA A 134 -12.03 -19.11 16.83
N GLY A 135 -13.20 -19.61 16.41
CA GLY A 135 -13.29 -20.69 15.43
C GLY A 135 -12.87 -20.26 14.04
N ILE A 136 -13.24 -19.04 13.62
CA ILE A 136 -12.77 -18.43 12.38
C ILE A 136 -11.24 -18.33 12.42
N GLY A 137 -10.67 -17.71 13.45
CA GLY A 137 -9.23 -17.55 13.58
C GLY A 137 -8.46 -18.87 13.53
N ASN A 138 -8.92 -19.89 14.26
CA ASN A 138 -8.30 -21.21 14.27
C ASN A 138 -8.36 -21.91 12.89
N VAL A 139 -9.49 -21.81 12.18
CA VAL A 139 -9.68 -22.44 10.86
C VAL A 139 -8.88 -21.71 9.78
N SER A 140 -8.88 -20.37 9.76
CA SER A 140 -8.08 -19.57 8.82
C SER A 140 -6.59 -19.87 8.97
N ALA A 141 -6.07 -19.91 10.20
CA ALA A 141 -4.66 -20.25 10.44
C ALA A 141 -4.29 -21.65 9.96
N GLU A 142 -5.12 -22.67 10.22
CA GLU A 142 -4.82 -24.03 9.77
C GLU A 142 -4.88 -24.15 8.24
N ALA A 143 -5.81 -23.47 7.56
CA ALA A 143 -5.88 -23.44 6.10
C ALA A 143 -4.59 -22.84 5.51
N LEU A 144 -4.11 -21.71 6.04
CA LEU A 144 -2.85 -21.09 5.62
C LEU A 144 -1.65 -22.01 5.88
N MET A 145 -1.57 -22.61 7.08
CA MET A 145 -0.43 -23.48 7.43
C MET A 145 -0.39 -24.77 6.61
N GLN A 146 -1.53 -25.30 6.13
CA GLN A 146 -1.52 -26.45 5.21
C GLN A 146 -0.78 -26.16 3.91
N LYS A 147 -0.96 -24.95 3.35
CA LYS A 147 -0.18 -24.47 2.19
C LYS A 147 1.27 -24.22 2.59
N ARG A 148 1.51 -23.45 3.65
CA ARG A 148 2.85 -22.97 4.01
C ARG A 148 3.77 -24.07 4.52
N ARG A 149 3.29 -25.18 5.08
CA ARG A 149 4.15 -26.34 5.43
C ARG A 149 4.82 -27.01 4.22
N GLN A 150 4.34 -26.75 3.00
CA GLN A 150 4.79 -27.39 1.76
C GLN A 150 5.39 -26.41 0.74
N ASP A 151 5.60 -25.16 1.13
CA ASP A 151 5.99 -24.05 0.24
C ASP A 151 7.49 -24.01 -0.11
N GLY A 152 8.22 -25.12 0.02
CA GLY A 152 9.66 -25.15 -0.25
C GLY A 152 10.57 -24.64 0.88
N ALA A 153 10.06 -23.95 1.91
CA ALA A 153 10.91 -23.38 2.98
C ALA A 153 11.57 -24.43 3.89
N ASN A 154 11.03 -25.65 3.88
CA ASN A 154 11.48 -26.79 4.68
C ASN A 154 11.39 -26.57 6.21
N GLN A 155 10.40 -25.78 6.66
CA GLN A 155 10.17 -25.44 8.08
C GLN A 155 10.11 -26.67 9.00
N LEU A 156 9.39 -27.72 8.61
CA LEU A 156 9.21 -28.92 9.46
C LEU A 156 10.50 -29.70 9.72
N ASN A 157 11.54 -29.48 8.89
CA ASN A 157 12.87 -30.06 9.08
C ASN A 157 13.89 -29.00 9.57
N GLY A 158 13.40 -27.91 10.18
CA GLY A 158 14.25 -26.87 10.77
C GLY A 158 14.91 -25.95 9.74
N TYR A 159 14.28 -25.75 8.57
CA TYR A 159 14.79 -24.88 7.50
C TYR A 159 16.18 -25.28 6.96
N VAL A 160 16.55 -26.56 7.09
CA VAL A 160 17.79 -27.10 6.51
C VAL A 160 17.69 -27.06 4.98
N ASP A 161 18.78 -26.74 4.29
CA ASP A 161 18.82 -26.83 2.82
C ASP A 161 18.54 -28.26 2.34
N ASN A 162 17.62 -28.37 1.38
CA ASN A 162 17.26 -29.62 0.71
C ASN A 162 17.46 -29.53 -0.82
N THR A 163 18.04 -28.44 -1.33
CA THR A 163 18.28 -28.21 -2.76
C THR A 163 19.64 -28.73 -3.23
N GLY A 164 20.54 -29.07 -2.31
CA GLY A 164 21.87 -29.57 -2.62
C GLY A 164 22.83 -28.48 -3.09
N TYR A 165 22.62 -27.24 -2.64
CA TYR A 165 23.51 -26.14 -2.96
C TYR A 165 24.92 -26.42 -2.50
N GLN A 166 25.90 -26.11 -3.34
CA GLN A 166 27.30 -26.03 -2.98
C GLN A 166 27.89 -24.79 -3.66
N PRO A 167 28.66 -23.95 -2.94
CA PRO A 167 29.34 -22.83 -3.58
C PRO A 167 30.39 -23.34 -4.58
N VAL A 168 30.61 -22.61 -5.67
CA VAL A 168 31.66 -22.94 -6.64
C VAL A 168 33.03 -22.88 -5.96
N ASN A 169 33.29 -21.81 -5.20
CA ASN A 169 34.48 -21.69 -4.38
C ASN A 169 34.28 -22.43 -3.06
N ALA A 170 35.16 -23.39 -2.77
CA ALA A 170 35.04 -24.23 -1.58
C ALA A 170 35.39 -23.48 -0.28
N GLY A 171 35.99 -22.30 -0.37
CA GLY A 171 36.38 -21.44 0.74
C GLY A 171 37.54 -20.52 0.37
N SER A 172 37.93 -19.61 1.27
CA SER A 172 38.99 -18.63 1.04
C SER A 172 40.39 -19.24 0.75
N ASN A 173 40.62 -20.51 1.07
CA ASN A 173 41.84 -21.24 0.74
C ASN A 173 41.78 -22.00 -0.61
N ASN A 174 40.64 -21.98 -1.30
CA ASN A 174 40.42 -22.70 -2.56
C ASN A 174 39.41 -21.93 -3.42
N ILE A 175 39.93 -20.91 -4.09
CA ILE A 175 39.18 -20.03 -4.98
C ILE A 175 39.48 -20.48 -6.41
N THR A 176 38.44 -20.92 -7.11
CA THR A 176 38.54 -21.44 -8.47
C THR A 176 37.92 -20.51 -9.50
N ASP A 177 37.05 -19.60 -9.06
CA ASP A 177 36.37 -18.64 -9.92
C ASP A 177 36.21 -17.30 -9.17
N LEU A 178 36.79 -16.23 -9.72
CA LEU A 178 36.77 -14.89 -9.12
C LEU A 178 35.36 -14.29 -9.05
N GLU A 179 34.47 -14.67 -9.96
CA GLU A 179 33.12 -14.10 -10.04
C GLU A 179 32.15 -14.76 -9.06
N LYS A 180 32.56 -15.88 -8.43
CA LYS A 180 31.70 -16.69 -7.59
C LYS A 180 31.84 -16.40 -6.10
N TRP A 181 30.75 -16.56 -5.37
CA TRP A 181 30.72 -16.36 -3.94
C TRP A 181 31.70 -17.32 -3.25
N THR A 182 32.46 -16.76 -2.31
CA THR A 182 33.44 -17.48 -1.51
C THR A 182 32.99 -17.45 -0.06
N PRO A 183 32.75 -18.60 0.58
CA PRO A 183 32.48 -18.63 2.01
C PRO A 183 33.74 -18.25 2.79
N GLU A 184 33.66 -17.18 3.56
CA GLU A 184 34.78 -16.66 4.35
C GLU A 184 34.87 -17.33 5.73
N PHE A 185 36.03 -17.24 6.38
CA PHE A 185 36.16 -17.57 7.80
C PHE A 185 35.60 -16.43 8.67
N VAL A 186 35.12 -16.78 9.86
CA VAL A 186 34.59 -15.84 10.85
C VAL A 186 35.38 -15.96 12.15
N PRO A 187 36.16 -14.93 12.54
CA PRO A 187 36.51 -13.74 11.76
C PRO A 187 37.32 -14.05 10.48
N ILE A 188 37.42 -13.10 9.55
CA ILE A 188 38.23 -13.27 8.34
C ILE A 188 39.69 -13.56 8.68
N ASP A 189 40.37 -14.32 7.82
CA ASP A 189 41.76 -14.77 8.00
C ASP A 189 42.04 -15.61 9.26
N SER A 190 40.98 -16.07 9.94
CA SER A 190 41.08 -16.97 11.09
C SER A 190 40.93 -18.44 10.70
N THR A 191 41.20 -19.36 11.65
CA THR A 191 40.81 -20.77 11.55
C THR A 191 39.46 -21.05 12.21
N GLY A 192 38.59 -20.03 12.25
CA GLY A 192 37.28 -20.05 12.88
C GLY A 192 36.27 -20.87 12.09
N ASN A 193 34.98 -20.53 12.26
CA ASN A 193 33.93 -21.16 11.49
C ASN A 193 33.97 -20.62 10.06
N GLN A 194 33.89 -21.50 9.07
CA GLN A 194 33.69 -21.10 7.69
C GLN A 194 32.20 -20.90 7.45
N GLN A 195 31.84 -19.82 6.77
CA GLN A 195 30.47 -19.50 6.41
C GLN A 195 29.82 -20.64 5.61
N GLN A 196 28.51 -20.75 5.77
CA GLN A 196 27.64 -21.61 4.97
C GLN A 196 26.54 -20.72 4.42
N PHE A 197 26.10 -20.97 3.18
CA PHE A 197 25.07 -20.14 2.57
C PHE A 197 23.80 -20.21 3.43
N LEU A 198 23.29 -19.04 3.83
CA LEU A 198 22.08 -18.96 4.63
C LEU A 198 20.85 -19.29 3.79
N THR A 199 20.11 -20.32 4.19
CA THR A 199 18.83 -20.75 3.58
C THR A 199 18.81 -20.79 2.05
N PRO A 200 19.74 -21.49 1.40
CA PRO A 200 19.84 -21.52 -0.06
C PRO A 200 18.58 -22.11 -0.73
N GLN A 201 17.74 -22.86 -0.01
CA GLN A 201 16.44 -23.33 -0.50
C GLN A 201 15.40 -22.23 -0.72
N TRP A 202 15.65 -20.99 -0.25
CA TRP A 202 14.71 -19.89 -0.45
C TRP A 202 14.48 -19.54 -1.93
N ALA A 203 15.42 -19.91 -2.80
CA ALA A 203 15.29 -19.78 -4.25
C ALA A 203 14.16 -20.61 -4.88
N VAL A 204 13.57 -21.54 -4.12
CA VAL A 204 12.46 -22.39 -4.56
C VAL A 204 11.25 -22.30 -3.64
N VAL A 205 11.21 -21.29 -2.76
CA VAL A 205 10.07 -21.07 -1.87
C VAL A 205 8.90 -20.50 -2.66
N ASP A 206 7.68 -21.02 -2.44
CA ASP A 206 6.49 -20.51 -3.12
C ASP A 206 6.18 -19.07 -2.61
N PRO A 207 6.20 -18.07 -3.50
CA PRO A 207 5.86 -16.68 -3.13
C PRO A 207 4.36 -16.52 -2.81
N PHE A 208 3.96 -15.31 -2.42
CA PHE A 208 2.57 -14.90 -2.23
C PHE A 208 1.94 -14.43 -3.54
N ALA A 209 2.55 -13.45 -4.22
CA ALA A 209 2.02 -12.80 -5.41
C ALA A 209 2.76 -13.16 -6.70
N LEU A 210 4.07 -13.41 -6.62
CA LEU A 210 4.86 -13.69 -7.83
C LEU A 210 4.48 -15.03 -8.49
N ASP A 211 4.47 -15.09 -9.82
CA ASP A 211 4.21 -16.34 -10.56
C ASP A 211 5.24 -17.45 -10.27
N SER A 212 6.48 -17.04 -9.99
CA SER A 212 7.57 -17.93 -9.59
C SER A 212 8.67 -17.12 -8.88
N PRO A 213 9.56 -17.76 -8.10
CA PRO A 213 10.66 -17.06 -7.43
C PRO A 213 11.53 -16.21 -8.37
N GLY A 214 11.73 -16.66 -9.61
CA GLY A 214 12.57 -15.99 -10.60
C GLY A 214 11.81 -15.15 -11.62
N ALA A 215 10.51 -14.88 -11.42
CA ALA A 215 9.67 -14.15 -12.37
C ALA A 215 10.20 -12.74 -12.68
N LEU A 216 10.76 -12.09 -11.66
CA LEU A 216 11.30 -10.73 -11.73
C LEU A 216 12.83 -10.70 -11.68
N ARG A 217 13.52 -11.81 -12.02
CA ARG A 217 14.98 -11.90 -11.88
C ARG A 217 15.67 -10.71 -12.57
N PRO A 218 16.51 -9.95 -11.85
CA PRO A 218 17.20 -8.81 -12.42
C PRO A 218 18.16 -9.19 -13.54
N VAL A 219 18.60 -8.20 -14.31
CA VAL A 219 19.70 -8.36 -15.28
C VAL A 219 20.95 -8.91 -14.60
N ALA A 220 21.82 -9.58 -15.36
CA ALA A 220 23.05 -10.14 -14.81
C ALA A 220 23.97 -9.05 -14.25
N PRO A 221 24.70 -9.32 -13.14
CA PRO A 221 25.71 -8.40 -12.63
C PRO A 221 26.88 -8.29 -13.60
N GLU A 222 27.71 -7.28 -13.41
CA GLU A 222 28.89 -7.05 -14.26
C GLU A 222 29.86 -8.26 -14.20
N PRO A 223 30.19 -8.93 -15.31
CA PRO A 223 31.19 -10.01 -15.28
C PRO A 223 32.60 -9.44 -15.14
N PHE A 224 33.55 -10.22 -14.62
CA PHE A 224 34.98 -9.88 -14.61
C PHE A 224 35.59 -9.96 -16.02
N LEU A 225 35.16 -10.89 -16.87
CA LEU A 225 35.68 -11.08 -18.23
C LEU A 225 34.72 -10.57 -19.31
N LEU A 226 35.26 -9.91 -20.34
CA LEU A 226 34.55 -9.48 -21.55
C LEU A 226 34.50 -10.55 -22.65
N VAL A 227 35.24 -11.65 -22.49
CA VAL A 227 35.47 -12.65 -23.53
C VAL A 227 34.89 -13.99 -23.10
N ASP A 228 33.89 -14.46 -23.84
CA ASP A 228 33.23 -15.74 -23.58
C ASP A 228 34.21 -16.93 -23.65
N GLY A 229 34.05 -17.87 -22.73
CA GLY A 229 34.82 -19.11 -22.69
C GLY A 229 36.27 -18.96 -22.22
N ALA A 230 36.65 -17.79 -21.72
CA ALA A 230 37.92 -17.59 -21.03
C ALA A 230 37.83 -18.05 -19.56
N THR A 231 38.96 -18.49 -19.00
CA THR A 231 39.07 -18.95 -17.61
C THR A 231 40.21 -18.26 -16.89
N VAL A 232 40.01 -17.92 -15.61
CA VAL A 232 41.02 -17.26 -14.76
C VAL A 232 41.79 -18.30 -13.95
N ASP A 233 43.11 -18.16 -13.89
CA ASP A 233 43.97 -18.84 -12.92
C ASP A 233 44.58 -17.77 -12.01
N LEU A 234 44.00 -17.62 -10.82
CA LEU A 234 44.36 -16.59 -9.84
C LEU A 234 45.78 -16.82 -9.29
N ASP A 235 46.14 -18.07 -8.98
CA ASP A 235 47.47 -18.44 -8.48
C ASP A 235 48.57 -18.14 -9.50
N ALA A 236 48.31 -18.42 -10.78
CA ALA A 236 49.24 -18.12 -11.86
C ALA A 236 49.20 -16.65 -12.29
N GLY A 237 48.16 -15.89 -11.92
CA GLY A 237 47.91 -14.54 -12.40
C GLY A 237 47.69 -14.49 -13.92
N THR A 238 46.97 -15.46 -14.48
CA THR A 238 46.76 -15.59 -15.94
C THR A 238 45.31 -15.84 -16.32
N ILE A 239 44.97 -15.51 -17.57
CA ILE A 239 43.68 -15.84 -18.20
C ILE A 239 43.98 -16.75 -19.39
N THR A 240 43.27 -17.88 -19.49
CA THR A 240 43.28 -18.74 -20.67
C THR A 240 42.08 -18.40 -21.53
N LEU A 241 42.28 -18.00 -22.78
CA LEU A 241 41.23 -17.65 -23.73
C LEU A 241 40.63 -18.90 -24.40
N ALA A 242 39.50 -18.75 -25.09
CA ALA A 242 38.81 -19.85 -25.77
C ALA A 242 39.66 -20.58 -26.83
N ASP A 243 40.69 -19.94 -27.37
CA ASP A 243 41.66 -20.54 -28.30
C ASP A 243 42.85 -21.25 -27.60
N ASN A 244 42.80 -21.34 -26.26
CA ASN A 244 43.84 -21.85 -25.34
C ASN A 244 45.10 -20.98 -25.26
N SER A 245 45.08 -19.74 -25.78
CA SER A 245 46.16 -18.79 -25.51
C SER A 245 46.10 -18.33 -24.06
N VAL A 246 47.27 -18.15 -23.44
CA VAL A 246 47.41 -17.73 -22.04
C VAL A 246 47.97 -16.30 -22.01
N VAL A 247 47.26 -15.40 -21.33
CA VAL A 247 47.67 -14.00 -21.13
C VAL A 247 47.89 -13.73 -19.64
N VAL A 248 48.87 -12.89 -19.32
CA VAL A 248 49.13 -12.47 -17.94
C VAL A 248 48.16 -11.36 -17.56
N ILE A 249 47.59 -11.46 -16.36
CA ILE A 249 46.71 -10.44 -15.80
C ILE A 249 47.53 -9.19 -15.50
N THR A 250 47.18 -8.08 -16.15
CA THR A 250 47.81 -6.78 -15.94
C THR A 250 46.78 -5.67 -16.18
N PRO A 251 47.01 -4.44 -15.66
CA PRO A 251 46.15 -3.30 -15.99
C PRO A 251 46.01 -3.02 -17.49
N ALA A 252 46.96 -3.46 -18.32
CA ALA A 252 46.95 -3.22 -19.76
C ALA A 252 45.87 -4.01 -20.53
N ILE A 253 45.30 -5.06 -19.95
CA ILE A 253 44.24 -5.88 -20.59
C ILE A 253 42.82 -5.53 -20.09
N VAL A 254 42.70 -4.54 -19.19
CA VAL A 254 41.42 -3.94 -18.80
C VAL A 254 40.83 -3.17 -19.99
N GLY A 255 39.54 -3.36 -20.27
CA GLY A 255 38.86 -2.80 -21.44
C GLY A 255 39.03 -3.62 -22.73
N THR A 256 39.77 -4.74 -22.68
CA THR A 256 39.91 -5.66 -23.83
C THR A 256 39.54 -7.09 -23.48
N ILE A 257 40.06 -7.59 -22.36
CA ILE A 257 39.77 -8.94 -21.84
C ILE A 257 39.07 -8.84 -20.49
N ILE A 258 39.55 -7.97 -19.61
CA ILE A 258 38.94 -7.70 -18.29
C ILE A 258 37.91 -6.58 -18.43
N ASN A 259 36.74 -6.76 -17.83
CA ASN A 259 35.67 -5.77 -17.83
C ASN A 259 36.07 -4.55 -16.97
N PRO A 260 36.16 -3.34 -17.55
CA PRO A 260 36.47 -2.14 -16.79
C PRO A 260 35.38 -1.77 -15.77
N ASP A 261 34.13 -2.17 -16.00
CA ASP A 261 33.01 -1.83 -15.12
C ASP A 261 33.07 -2.65 -13.81
N PHE A 262 33.51 -3.92 -13.87
CA PHE A 262 33.79 -4.74 -12.69
C PHE A 262 34.91 -4.15 -11.81
N ILE A 263 35.97 -3.63 -12.43
CA ILE A 263 37.05 -2.93 -11.71
C ILE A 263 36.53 -1.64 -11.10
N THR A 264 35.79 -0.86 -11.88
CA THR A 264 35.26 0.45 -11.46
C THR A 264 34.34 0.32 -10.25
N GLN A 265 33.40 -0.63 -10.25
CA GLN A 265 32.53 -0.82 -9.08
C GLN A 265 33.28 -1.30 -7.85
N THR A 266 34.34 -2.11 -8.03
CA THR A 266 35.21 -2.53 -6.92
C THR A 266 35.96 -1.33 -6.34
N GLU A 267 36.53 -0.46 -7.20
CA GLU A 267 37.22 0.75 -6.76
C GLU A 267 36.27 1.74 -6.07
N ARG A 268 34.98 1.78 -6.44
CA ARG A 268 33.97 2.59 -5.72
C ARG A 268 33.75 2.13 -4.30
N VAL A 269 33.75 0.82 -4.04
CA VAL A 269 33.66 0.28 -2.66
C VAL A 269 34.90 0.65 -1.84
N VAL A 270 36.10 0.53 -2.44
CA VAL A 270 37.36 0.98 -1.81
C VAL A 270 37.30 2.48 -1.49
N ALA A 271 36.86 3.29 -2.46
CA ALA A 271 36.73 4.73 -2.28
C ALA A 271 35.70 5.10 -1.19
N ALA A 272 34.57 4.39 -1.11
CA ALA A 272 33.59 4.58 -0.04
C ALA A 272 34.20 4.28 1.33
N SER A 273 34.88 3.13 1.47
CA SER A 273 35.60 2.76 2.70
C SER A 273 36.63 3.81 3.11
N ALA A 274 37.42 4.33 2.16
CA ALA A 274 38.44 5.34 2.42
C ALA A 274 37.88 6.69 2.91
N ASN A 275 36.62 7.00 2.61
CA ASN A 275 36.02 8.32 2.83
C ASN A 275 34.84 8.30 3.82
N LEU A 276 34.67 7.21 4.58
CA LEU A 276 33.58 7.06 5.56
C LEU A 276 33.54 8.24 6.55
N THR A 277 32.45 9.00 6.50
CA THR A 277 32.10 10.00 7.52
C THR A 277 31.40 9.34 8.71
N ASP A 278 31.29 10.05 9.84
CA ASP A 278 30.53 9.57 11.00
C ASP A 278 29.07 9.26 10.63
N GLU A 279 28.43 10.10 9.82
CA GLU A 279 27.07 9.89 9.34
C GLU A 279 26.97 8.62 8.47
N GLN A 280 27.89 8.42 7.52
CA GLN A 280 27.89 7.24 6.65
C GLN A 280 28.15 5.94 7.41
N LYS A 281 28.98 6.00 8.46
CA LYS A 281 29.19 4.90 9.40
C LYS A 281 27.91 4.56 10.14
N LEU A 282 27.21 5.57 10.67
CA LEU A 282 25.92 5.37 11.34
C LEU A 282 24.84 4.86 10.39
N ILE A 283 24.83 5.31 9.13
CA ILE A 283 23.94 4.77 8.09
C ILE A 283 24.24 3.28 7.85
N ALA A 284 25.51 2.90 7.68
CA ALA A 284 25.92 1.50 7.50
C ALA A 284 25.52 0.64 8.71
N GLU A 285 25.72 1.18 9.91
CA GLU A 285 25.42 0.54 11.18
C GLU A 285 23.91 0.38 11.43
N PHE A 286 23.14 1.47 11.30
CA PHE A 286 21.69 1.48 11.51
C PHE A 286 21.00 0.47 10.61
N TRP A 287 21.31 0.50 9.32
CA TRP A 287 20.72 -0.41 8.36
C TRP A 287 21.36 -1.80 8.35
N GLU A 288 22.37 -2.11 9.18
CA GLU A 288 22.94 -3.47 9.24
C GLU A 288 21.85 -4.50 9.57
N ASP A 289 21.01 -4.21 10.57
CA ASP A 289 19.89 -5.05 11.03
C ASP A 289 20.29 -6.54 11.15
N GLY A 290 21.41 -6.78 11.82
CA GLY A 290 21.97 -8.11 12.04
C GLY A 290 21.24 -8.92 13.13
N GLY A 291 21.78 -10.07 13.49
CA GLY A 291 21.23 -10.91 14.56
C GLY A 291 21.09 -10.16 15.89
N GLY A 292 19.94 -10.30 16.56
CA GLY A 292 19.57 -9.51 17.74
C GLY A 292 18.68 -8.29 17.43
N THR A 293 18.37 -8.05 16.15
CA THR A 293 17.35 -7.10 15.67
C THR A 293 16.16 -7.84 15.05
N SER A 294 15.18 -7.12 14.52
CA SER A 294 14.05 -7.68 13.77
C SER A 294 14.40 -7.98 12.29
N PHE A 295 15.68 -7.83 11.89
CA PHE A 295 16.19 -7.89 10.52
C PHE A 295 15.59 -6.79 9.62
N PRO A 296 16.17 -6.52 8.43
CA PRO A 296 15.63 -5.51 7.52
C PRO A 296 14.12 -5.61 7.26
N PRO A 297 13.52 -6.79 7.01
CA PRO A 297 12.08 -6.87 6.86
C PRO A 297 11.33 -6.33 8.09
N GLY A 298 11.77 -6.64 9.30
CA GLY A 298 11.13 -6.18 10.55
C GLY A 298 11.22 -4.67 10.74
N THR A 299 12.32 -4.03 10.37
CA THR A 299 12.44 -2.55 10.38
C THR A 299 11.37 -1.88 9.51
N TRP A 300 11.06 -2.47 8.35
CA TRP A 300 9.98 -1.96 7.49
C TRP A 300 8.60 -2.20 8.09
N LEU A 301 8.38 -3.31 8.80
CA LEU A 301 7.16 -3.53 9.57
C LEU A 301 7.01 -2.48 10.68
N THR A 302 8.09 -2.13 11.39
CA THR A 302 8.10 -1.02 12.36
C THR A 302 7.80 0.35 11.72
N PHE A 303 8.22 0.58 10.47
CA PHE A 303 7.81 1.78 9.74
C PHE A 303 6.31 1.77 9.41
N GLY A 304 5.73 0.57 9.17
CA GLY A 304 4.28 0.37 9.13
C GLY A 304 3.60 0.71 10.46
N GLU A 305 4.16 0.28 11.60
CA GLU A 305 3.67 0.67 12.93
C GLU A 305 3.70 2.20 13.12
N PHE A 306 4.73 2.87 12.60
CA PHE A 306 4.85 4.32 12.67
C PHE A 306 3.78 5.01 11.82
N VAL A 307 3.52 4.51 10.61
CA VAL A 307 2.44 5.02 9.74
C VAL A 307 1.09 4.82 10.41
N SER A 308 0.82 3.63 10.96
CA SER A 308 -0.40 3.34 11.73
C SER A 308 -0.64 4.37 12.83
N ALA A 309 0.37 4.62 13.68
CA ALA A 309 0.25 5.58 14.77
C ALA A 309 0.22 7.06 14.31
N ARG A 310 0.93 7.40 13.23
CA ARG A 310 0.98 8.76 12.67
C ARG A 310 -0.35 9.16 12.04
N ASP A 311 -0.97 8.23 11.34
CA ASP A 311 -2.18 8.46 10.53
C ASP A 311 -3.47 8.06 11.27
N ASP A 312 -3.35 7.56 12.51
CA ASP A 312 -4.47 7.10 13.37
C ASP A 312 -5.28 5.99 12.71
N ASN A 313 -4.58 5.02 12.10
CA ASN A 313 -5.20 3.90 11.40
C ASN A 313 -6.15 3.12 12.31
N THR A 314 -7.30 2.77 11.74
CA THR A 314 -8.24 1.82 12.31
C THR A 314 -7.70 0.39 12.25
N LEU A 315 -8.36 -0.52 12.97
CA LEU A 315 -8.04 -1.95 12.91
C LEU A 315 -8.17 -2.53 11.48
N ASP A 316 -9.13 -2.04 10.70
CA ASP A 316 -9.41 -2.53 9.35
C ASP A 316 -8.30 -2.09 8.37
N GLU A 317 -7.92 -0.81 8.43
CA GLU A 317 -6.79 -0.26 7.67
C GLU A 317 -5.48 -0.99 8.01
N ASP A 318 -5.22 -1.27 9.28
CA ASP A 318 -4.03 -2.01 9.69
C ASP A 318 -4.07 -3.49 9.32
N ALA A 319 -5.25 -4.12 9.23
CA ALA A 319 -5.34 -5.49 8.72
C ALA A 319 -4.85 -5.58 7.26
N GLU A 320 -5.19 -4.58 6.43
CA GLU A 320 -4.75 -4.49 5.04
C GLU A 320 -3.28 -4.03 4.91
N LEU A 321 -2.87 -3.00 5.66
CA LEU A 321 -1.50 -2.47 5.63
C LEU A 321 -0.49 -3.58 5.93
N PHE A 322 -0.67 -4.27 7.05
CA PHE A 322 0.29 -5.27 7.48
C PHE A 322 0.22 -6.55 6.64
N PHE A 323 -0.94 -6.87 6.07
CA PHE A 323 -1.07 -7.94 5.08
C PHE A 323 -0.24 -7.65 3.82
N ALA A 324 -0.33 -6.44 3.29
CA ALA A 324 0.47 -6.00 2.14
C ALA A 324 1.96 -5.95 2.47
N LEU A 325 2.32 -5.31 3.59
CA LEU A 325 3.70 -5.08 3.99
C LEU A 325 4.44 -6.38 4.32
N GLY A 326 3.81 -7.27 5.09
CA GLY A 326 4.35 -8.58 5.44
C GLY A 326 4.59 -9.47 4.23
N ASN A 327 3.67 -9.48 3.26
CA ASN A 327 3.85 -10.25 2.02
C ASN A 327 4.86 -9.61 1.06
N ALA A 328 4.97 -8.29 1.02
CA ALA A 328 5.95 -7.60 0.18
C ALA A 328 7.37 -7.89 0.61
N VAL A 329 7.66 -7.82 1.91
CA VAL A 329 8.99 -8.19 2.41
C VAL A 329 9.24 -9.69 2.27
N PHE A 330 8.22 -10.55 2.37
CA PHE A 330 8.37 -11.99 2.14
C PHE A 330 8.77 -12.31 0.69
N ASP A 331 8.00 -11.82 -0.28
CA ASP A 331 8.27 -12.07 -1.71
C ASP A 331 9.57 -11.41 -2.17
N ALA A 332 9.95 -10.27 -1.59
CA ALA A 332 11.25 -9.65 -1.84
C ALA A 332 12.39 -10.57 -1.40
N GLY A 333 12.22 -11.27 -0.27
CA GLY A 333 13.16 -12.27 0.21
C GLY A 333 13.27 -13.46 -0.74
N VAL A 334 12.14 -13.97 -1.26
CA VAL A 334 12.09 -15.07 -2.24
C VAL A 334 12.82 -14.68 -3.53
N ALA A 335 12.44 -13.56 -4.14
CA ALA A 335 13.02 -13.11 -5.41
C ALA A 335 14.51 -12.79 -5.29
N THR A 336 14.93 -12.21 -4.16
CA THR A 336 16.33 -11.88 -3.93
C THR A 336 17.17 -13.13 -3.74
N TRP A 337 16.72 -14.11 -2.95
CA TRP A 337 17.47 -15.35 -2.77
C TRP A 337 17.51 -16.21 -4.02
N GLU A 338 16.48 -16.14 -4.86
CA GLU A 338 16.51 -16.72 -6.20
C GLU A 338 17.65 -16.13 -7.04
N ALA A 339 17.73 -14.79 -7.13
CA ALA A 339 18.81 -14.12 -7.85
C ALA A 339 20.20 -14.46 -7.27
N LYS A 340 20.34 -14.44 -5.93
CA LYS A 340 21.58 -14.79 -5.24
C LYS A 340 22.04 -16.20 -5.55
N ARG A 341 21.11 -17.17 -5.59
CA ARG A 341 21.40 -18.56 -5.94
C ARG A 341 21.69 -18.75 -7.42
N PHE A 342 21.01 -18.00 -8.29
CA PHE A 342 21.18 -18.09 -9.73
C PHE A 342 22.54 -17.56 -10.19
N TYR A 343 22.93 -16.38 -9.71
CA TYR A 343 24.18 -15.73 -10.10
C TYR A 343 25.38 -16.21 -9.28
N ASP A 344 25.17 -16.58 -8.02
CA ASP A 344 26.20 -17.01 -7.06
C ASP A 344 27.39 -16.03 -7.00
N TYR A 345 27.08 -14.73 -6.98
CA TYR A 345 28.05 -13.67 -7.27
C TYR A 345 28.95 -13.30 -6.09
N VAL A 346 30.20 -12.95 -6.39
CA VAL A 346 31.28 -12.62 -5.44
C VAL A 346 30.95 -11.38 -4.57
N ARG A 347 31.41 -11.40 -3.31
CA ARG A 347 31.31 -10.27 -2.36
C ARG A 347 32.46 -9.28 -2.53
N PRO A 348 32.28 -7.98 -2.23
CA PRO A 348 33.35 -6.99 -2.39
C PRO A 348 34.61 -7.29 -1.59
N VAL A 349 34.50 -7.80 -0.36
CA VAL A 349 35.67 -8.17 0.45
C VAL A 349 36.59 -9.13 -0.27
N ARG A 350 36.03 -10.11 -0.99
CA ARG A 350 36.80 -11.08 -1.76
C ARG A 350 37.32 -10.45 -3.06
N ALA A 351 36.45 -9.78 -3.82
CA ALA A 351 36.85 -9.14 -5.08
C ALA A 351 38.00 -8.13 -4.88
N ILE A 352 37.93 -7.29 -3.83
CA ILE A 352 38.97 -6.31 -3.52
C ILE A 352 40.31 -6.98 -3.22
N ARG A 353 40.31 -8.05 -2.43
CA ARG A 353 41.53 -8.77 -2.05
C ARG A 353 42.19 -9.43 -3.26
N GLU A 354 41.42 -10.14 -4.10
CA GLU A 354 41.95 -10.80 -5.30
C GLU A 354 42.42 -9.81 -6.37
N LEU A 355 41.61 -8.81 -6.70
CA LEU A 355 41.98 -7.79 -7.68
C LEU A 355 43.19 -6.96 -7.19
N GLY A 356 43.26 -6.74 -5.87
CA GLY A 356 44.38 -6.13 -5.19
C GLY A 356 45.68 -6.91 -5.35
N ALA A 357 45.66 -8.22 -5.07
CA ALA A 357 46.80 -9.11 -5.25
C ALA A 357 47.31 -9.14 -6.71
N LEU A 358 46.39 -8.97 -7.67
CA LEU A 358 46.68 -8.89 -9.11
C LEU A 358 47.17 -7.51 -9.57
N GLY A 359 47.21 -6.51 -8.68
CA GLY A 359 47.62 -5.13 -8.99
C GLY A 359 46.64 -4.41 -9.92
N LEU A 360 45.36 -4.80 -9.91
CA LEU A 360 44.31 -4.23 -10.75
C LEU A 360 43.60 -3.03 -10.12
N LEU A 361 43.82 -2.77 -8.83
CA LEU A 361 43.24 -1.65 -8.09
C LEU A 361 44.28 -0.54 -7.86
N ASN A 362 43.82 0.70 -7.68
CA ASN A 362 44.67 1.85 -7.32
C ASN A 362 45.88 2.00 -8.27
N ASN A 363 45.66 1.76 -9.56
CA ASN A 363 46.67 1.76 -10.61
C ASN A 363 47.90 0.84 -10.34
N GLY A 364 47.73 -0.23 -9.58
CA GLY A 364 48.82 -1.16 -9.24
C GLY A 364 49.91 -0.53 -8.36
N THR A 365 49.54 0.42 -7.50
CA THR A 365 50.47 1.12 -6.61
C THR A 365 51.07 0.16 -5.57
N ILE A 366 52.40 0.10 -5.49
CA ILE A 366 53.13 -0.67 -4.47
C ILE A 366 53.50 0.25 -3.31
N GLY A 367 53.19 -0.17 -2.08
CA GLY A 367 53.48 0.56 -0.86
C GLY A 367 53.71 -0.36 0.34
N THR A 368 53.66 0.21 1.54
CA THR A 368 53.77 -0.52 2.81
C THR A 368 52.45 -0.41 3.58
N ASP A 369 51.93 -1.53 4.06
CA ASP A 369 50.77 -1.59 4.94
C ASP A 369 51.06 -0.84 6.25
N ALA A 370 50.22 0.14 6.60
CA ALA A 370 50.39 0.93 7.81
C ALA A 370 50.12 0.12 9.11
N ILE A 371 49.40 -1.00 9.02
CA ILE A 371 49.00 -1.84 10.14
C ILE A 371 49.95 -3.05 10.27
N THR A 372 50.21 -3.78 9.18
CA THR A 372 51.03 -5.01 9.22
C THR A 372 52.51 -4.76 8.91
N ASN A 373 52.87 -3.60 8.33
CA ASN A 373 54.22 -3.24 7.90
C ASN A 373 54.78 -4.14 6.76
N GLU A 374 53.89 -4.79 6.00
CA GLU A 374 54.22 -5.61 4.82
C GLU A 374 54.23 -4.75 3.54
N THR A 375 54.94 -5.19 2.50
CA THR A 375 55.06 -4.46 1.22
C THR A 375 54.36 -5.22 0.10
N GLY A 376 53.56 -4.52 -0.70
CA GLY A 376 52.74 -5.11 -1.77
C GLY A 376 51.83 -4.06 -2.40
N PHE A 377 50.77 -4.51 -3.09
CA PHE A 377 49.79 -3.61 -3.70
C PHE A 377 48.89 -3.00 -2.62
N VAL A 378 48.86 -1.67 -2.56
CA VAL A 378 48.17 -0.92 -1.50
C VAL A 378 46.95 -0.16 -2.02
N ILE A 379 45.98 -0.01 -1.13
CA ILE A 379 44.79 0.84 -1.29
C ILE A 379 44.66 1.75 -0.06
N GLU A 380 43.86 2.81 -0.20
CA GLU A 380 43.37 3.57 0.95
C GLU A 380 42.01 3.00 1.36
N ALA A 381 41.84 2.63 2.62
CA ALA A 381 40.58 2.08 3.13
C ALA A 381 40.45 2.28 4.64
N TRP A 382 39.24 2.16 5.17
CA TRP A 382 39.01 2.15 6.62
C TRP A 382 39.67 0.94 7.29
N SER A 383 40.23 1.15 8.46
CA SER A 383 40.78 0.12 9.35
C SER A 383 40.20 0.26 10.77
N PRO A 384 39.83 -0.85 11.44
CA PRO A 384 39.25 -0.83 12.77
C PRO A 384 40.07 -0.01 13.78
N GLY A 385 39.45 1.02 14.36
CA GLY A 385 40.08 1.88 15.37
C GLY A 385 41.19 2.81 14.86
N ALA A 386 41.46 2.83 13.56
CA ALA A 386 42.50 3.66 12.94
C ALA A 386 41.97 4.62 11.87
N GLY A 387 40.69 4.51 11.48
CA GLY A 387 40.14 5.30 10.39
C GLY A 387 40.77 4.92 9.04
N THR A 388 40.85 5.86 8.11
CA THR A 388 41.46 5.62 6.79
C THR A 388 42.97 5.40 6.90
N GLN A 389 43.46 4.31 6.31
CA GLN A 389 44.86 3.92 6.30
C GLN A 389 45.26 3.43 4.90
N THR A 390 46.55 3.60 4.58
CA THR A 390 47.19 2.86 3.50
C THR A 390 47.40 1.42 3.96
N ILE A 391 46.69 0.46 3.36
CA ILE A 391 46.77 -0.97 3.68
C ILE A 391 47.05 -1.79 2.44
N LEU A 392 47.55 -3.01 2.59
CA LEU A 392 47.51 -3.99 1.50
C LEU A 392 46.07 -4.27 1.13
N ALA A 393 45.78 -4.34 -0.16
CA ALA A 393 44.43 -4.66 -0.64
C ALA A 393 43.96 -6.05 -0.14
N GLU A 394 44.88 -6.99 0.01
CA GLU A 394 44.67 -8.32 0.59
C GLU A 394 44.21 -8.28 2.06
N ASN A 395 44.49 -7.18 2.77
CA ASN A 395 44.11 -6.95 4.16
C ASN A 395 42.80 -6.15 4.31
N PHE A 396 42.08 -5.87 3.21
CA PHE A 396 40.83 -5.12 3.26
C PHE A 396 39.82 -5.75 4.21
N LEU A 397 39.13 -4.89 4.98
CA LEU A 397 38.04 -5.24 5.91
C LEU A 397 36.82 -4.38 5.63
N THR A 398 35.64 -4.97 5.82
CA THR A 398 34.34 -4.30 5.70
C THR A 398 33.99 -3.54 6.97
N TYR A 399 33.23 -2.46 6.85
CA TYR A 399 32.65 -1.76 7.99
C TYR A 399 31.38 -2.50 8.46
N GLN A 400 31.56 -3.51 9.30
CA GLN A 400 30.51 -4.38 9.87
C GLN A 400 30.73 -4.56 11.38
N THR A 401 29.78 -5.18 12.06
CA THR A 401 29.90 -5.46 13.51
C THR A 401 31.25 -6.12 13.84
N PRO A 402 32.08 -5.50 14.69
CA PRO A 402 33.43 -6.00 14.97
C PRO A 402 33.44 -7.44 15.49
N GLY A 403 34.32 -8.27 14.91
CA GLY A 403 34.52 -9.66 15.30
C GLY A 403 33.43 -10.63 14.85
N GLN A 404 32.46 -10.17 14.04
CA GLN A 404 31.43 -10.99 13.41
C GLN A 404 31.80 -11.30 11.94
N ASP A 405 30.79 -11.70 11.17
CA ASP A 405 30.91 -11.97 9.74
C ASP A 405 31.57 -10.80 8.98
N PRO A 406 32.62 -11.04 8.19
CA PRO A 406 33.23 -10.01 7.34
C PRO A 406 32.34 -9.65 6.14
N SER A 407 31.32 -10.44 5.86
CA SER A 407 30.21 -10.11 4.97
C SER A 407 29.10 -11.12 5.23
N PRO A 408 27.82 -10.81 5.01
CA PRO A 408 26.75 -11.76 5.30
C PRO A 408 26.91 -13.09 4.52
N PRO A 409 26.61 -14.25 5.12
CA PRO A 409 26.99 -15.58 4.63
C PRO A 409 26.08 -16.07 3.48
N PHE A 410 26.06 -15.33 2.38
CA PHE A 410 25.34 -15.62 1.14
C PHE A 410 25.89 -14.75 0.01
N ALA A 411 25.64 -15.18 -1.24
CA ALA A 411 26.07 -14.48 -2.45
C ALA A 411 25.63 -13.01 -2.50
N GLU A 412 26.36 -12.20 -3.24
CA GLU A 412 26.21 -10.74 -3.28
C GLU A 412 24.92 -10.32 -4.00
N TYR A 413 24.67 -10.84 -5.20
CA TYR A 413 23.73 -10.18 -6.12
C TYR A 413 22.32 -10.79 -6.12
N THR A 414 21.24 -10.03 -5.93
CA THR A 414 21.18 -8.61 -5.57
C THR A 414 21.22 -8.39 -4.06
N SER A 415 21.33 -7.14 -3.61
CA SER A 415 21.24 -6.77 -2.20
C SER A 415 19.86 -7.08 -1.61
N GLY A 416 19.87 -7.81 -0.47
CA GLY A 416 18.67 -8.13 0.30
C GLY A 416 18.04 -6.88 0.90
N HIS A 417 18.83 -6.07 1.61
CA HIS A 417 18.39 -4.79 2.16
C HIS A 417 17.75 -3.90 1.11
N SER A 418 18.40 -3.74 -0.04
CA SER A 418 17.86 -2.93 -1.14
C SER A 418 16.48 -3.41 -1.61
N SER A 419 16.30 -4.73 -1.72
CA SER A 419 15.06 -5.33 -2.19
C SER A 419 13.94 -5.30 -1.13
N PHE A 420 14.22 -5.67 0.13
CA PHE A 420 13.26 -5.57 1.22
C PHE A 420 12.80 -4.13 1.41
N SER A 421 13.75 -3.20 1.40
CA SER A 421 13.45 -1.79 1.66
C SER A 421 12.62 -1.15 0.56
N ALA A 422 12.97 -1.41 -0.69
CA ALA A 422 12.23 -0.86 -1.80
C ALA A 422 10.82 -1.49 -1.94
N ALA A 423 10.64 -2.75 -1.54
CA ALA A 423 9.33 -3.38 -1.48
C ALA A 423 8.46 -2.78 -0.38
N GLY A 424 9.02 -2.62 0.83
CA GLY A 424 8.32 -1.99 1.96
C GLY A 424 7.93 -0.54 1.68
N ALA A 425 8.85 0.25 1.12
CA ALA A 425 8.58 1.63 0.72
C ALA A 425 7.46 1.74 -0.33
N GLU A 426 7.45 0.83 -1.32
CA GLU A 426 6.42 0.84 -2.35
C GLU A 426 5.04 0.54 -1.79
N ILE A 427 4.91 -0.41 -0.85
CA ILE A 427 3.64 -0.68 -0.16
C ILE A 427 3.19 0.54 0.65
N LEU A 428 4.07 1.12 1.47
CA LEU A 428 3.73 2.28 2.29
C LEU A 428 3.30 3.48 1.43
N ARG A 429 3.98 3.67 0.28
CA ARG A 429 3.65 4.72 -0.68
C ARG A 429 2.27 4.52 -1.31
N ARG A 430 1.93 3.29 -1.68
CA ARG A 430 0.63 2.95 -2.27
C ARG A 430 -0.49 3.01 -1.25
N PHE A 431 -0.26 2.50 -0.04
CA PHE A 431 -1.21 2.49 1.05
C PHE A 431 -1.61 3.91 1.48
N THR A 432 -0.62 4.78 1.72
CA THR A 432 -0.87 6.18 2.13
C THR A 432 -1.25 7.11 0.96
N GLY A 433 -1.24 6.59 -0.27
CA GLY A 433 -1.48 7.37 -1.49
C GLY A 433 -0.39 8.40 -1.85
N ASN A 434 0.71 8.48 -1.09
CA ASN A 434 1.81 9.42 -1.31
C ASN A 434 3.15 8.90 -0.75
N ASP A 435 4.27 9.57 -1.04
CA ASP A 435 5.62 9.09 -0.62
C ASP A 435 6.09 9.69 0.73
N SER A 436 5.24 10.41 1.48
CA SER A 436 5.62 11.11 2.71
C SER A 436 5.85 10.14 3.87
N PHE A 437 7.03 10.20 4.48
CA PHE A 437 7.39 9.41 5.66
C PHE A 437 7.53 10.30 6.90
N GLY A 438 8.55 11.15 6.96
CA GLY A 438 8.84 12.03 8.10
C GLY A 438 9.47 11.33 9.30
N GLY A 439 10.01 10.12 9.12
CA GLY A 439 10.71 9.37 10.16
C GLY A 439 12.12 9.90 10.42
N SER A 440 12.59 9.84 11.67
CA SER A 440 13.99 10.13 12.00
C SER A 440 14.46 9.39 13.25
N VAL A 441 15.76 9.13 13.34
CA VAL A 441 16.42 8.58 14.53
C VAL A 441 17.68 9.39 14.85
N THR A 442 18.02 9.52 16.13
CA THR A 442 19.18 10.32 16.56
C THR A 442 20.14 9.49 17.38
N PHE A 443 21.41 9.49 16.97
CA PHE A 443 22.53 8.97 17.73
C PHE A 443 23.21 10.10 18.49
N GLN A 444 23.43 9.93 19.79
CA GLN A 444 24.29 10.83 20.58
C GLN A 444 25.77 10.55 20.31
N SER A 445 26.63 11.47 20.76
CA SER A 445 28.07 11.32 20.61
C SER A 445 28.57 10.02 21.24
N GLY A 446 29.33 9.24 20.46
CA GLY A 446 29.95 7.97 20.88
C GLY A 446 29.01 6.77 20.97
N GLU A 447 27.77 6.86 20.46
CA GLU A 447 26.76 5.78 20.53
C GLU A 447 26.86 4.72 19.42
N SER A 448 27.81 4.83 18.48
CA SER A 448 28.08 3.76 17.51
C SER A 448 28.43 2.46 18.24
N ARG A 449 27.75 1.38 17.86
CA ARG A 449 28.07 0.02 18.31
C ARG A 449 29.39 -0.46 17.71
N PHE A 450 29.73 -0.05 16.49
CA PHE A 450 30.92 -0.54 15.79
C PHE A 450 32.20 0.17 16.28
N GLU A 451 32.11 1.48 16.55
CA GLU A 451 33.21 2.31 17.03
C GLU A 451 32.81 3.09 18.29
N ASN A 452 32.43 2.35 19.33
CA ASN A 452 31.95 2.88 20.61
C ASN A 452 32.91 3.93 21.19
N THR A 453 32.34 5.00 21.76
CA THR A 453 33.03 6.17 22.34
C THR A 453 33.75 7.08 21.34
N VAL A 454 33.76 6.72 20.06
CA VAL A 454 34.44 7.47 19.00
C VAL A 454 33.46 8.03 17.98
N THR A 455 32.54 7.18 17.49
CA THR A 455 31.57 7.53 16.45
C THR A 455 30.17 7.62 17.06
N PRO A 456 29.35 8.63 16.73
CA PRO A 456 29.73 9.86 16.06
C PRO A 456 30.43 10.83 17.03
N ALA A 457 31.26 11.73 16.52
CA ALA A 457 31.90 12.77 17.33
C ALA A 457 30.89 13.81 17.85
N LEU A 458 29.79 14.03 17.11
CA LEU A 458 28.67 14.91 17.48
C LEU A 458 27.35 14.16 17.32
N ALA A 459 26.33 14.56 18.08
CA ALA A 459 24.99 14.00 17.88
C ALA A 459 24.56 14.15 16.42
N THR A 460 24.11 13.05 15.83
CA THR A 460 23.80 12.93 14.40
C THR A 460 22.41 12.32 14.24
N THR A 461 21.58 12.94 13.42
CA THR A 461 20.21 12.50 13.14
C THR A 461 20.12 11.98 11.72
N LEU A 462 19.64 10.75 11.56
CA LEU A 462 19.21 10.21 10.26
C LEU A 462 17.73 10.56 10.11
N ALA A 463 17.34 11.21 9.01
CA ALA A 463 15.98 11.67 8.79
C ALA A 463 15.57 11.46 7.33
N TRP A 464 14.33 11.04 7.13
CA TRP A 464 13.80 10.68 5.83
C TRP A 464 12.45 11.36 5.59
N ASP A 465 12.45 12.32 4.68
CA ASP A 465 11.22 12.99 4.25
C ASP A 465 10.28 12.01 3.53
N THR A 466 10.84 11.02 2.81
CA THR A 466 10.07 10.04 2.04
C THR A 466 10.45 8.60 2.30
N PHE A 467 9.50 7.68 2.06
CA PHE A 467 9.76 6.24 2.15
C PHE A 467 10.83 5.82 1.14
N THR A 468 10.77 6.39 -0.08
CA THR A 468 11.80 6.19 -1.11
C THR A 468 13.19 6.62 -0.63
N ALA A 469 13.31 7.75 0.07
CA ALA A 469 14.60 8.21 0.60
C ALA A 469 15.15 7.25 1.67
N ALA A 470 14.30 6.73 2.56
CA ALA A 470 14.69 5.72 3.53
C ALA A 470 15.17 4.42 2.84
N ALA A 471 14.46 3.95 1.82
CA ALA A 471 14.85 2.77 1.06
C ALA A 471 16.16 2.95 0.27
N ASP A 472 16.36 4.14 -0.31
CA ASP A 472 17.57 4.49 -1.02
C ASP A 472 18.79 4.55 -0.08
N GLU A 473 18.61 5.12 1.11
CA GLU A 473 19.66 5.14 2.14
C GLU A 473 19.97 3.72 2.64
N ALA A 474 18.95 2.88 2.85
CA ALA A 474 19.13 1.47 3.20
C ALA A 474 19.96 0.72 2.14
N GLY A 475 19.77 1.03 0.86
CA GLY A 475 20.59 0.52 -0.23
C GLY A 475 22.04 1.03 -0.20
N LEU A 476 22.22 2.34 -0.15
CA LEU A 476 23.54 3.01 -0.11
C LEU A 476 24.38 2.59 1.09
N SER A 477 23.73 2.34 2.22
CA SER A 477 24.38 1.88 3.45
C SER A 477 25.19 0.59 3.24
N ARG A 478 24.86 -0.21 2.23
CA ARG A 478 25.55 -1.47 1.91
C ARG A 478 26.89 -1.24 1.21
N ILE A 479 26.99 -0.13 0.48
CA ILE A 479 28.24 0.35 -0.11
C ILE A 479 29.13 0.93 1.00
N TYR A 480 28.56 1.72 1.91
CA TYR A 480 29.28 2.23 3.09
C TYR A 480 29.79 1.09 3.99
N GLY A 481 28.99 0.03 4.16
CA GLY A 481 29.41 -1.19 4.87
C GLY A 481 30.49 -2.00 4.13
N GLY A 482 30.70 -1.75 2.83
CA GLY A 482 31.67 -2.46 2.00
C GLY A 482 31.25 -3.89 1.62
N ILE A 483 29.95 -4.18 1.62
CA ILE A 483 29.42 -5.55 1.47
C ILE A 483 28.61 -5.80 0.18
N HIS A 484 28.30 -4.74 -0.57
CA HIS A 484 27.63 -4.81 -1.88
C HIS A 484 28.30 -3.89 -2.91
N PHE A 485 28.09 -4.17 -4.20
CA PHE A 485 28.42 -3.28 -5.31
C PHE A 485 27.23 -2.40 -5.69
N ASP A 486 27.49 -1.36 -6.51
CA ASP A 486 26.46 -0.42 -6.95
C ASP A 486 25.33 -1.12 -7.73
N ASP A 487 25.66 -2.08 -8.59
CA ASP A 487 24.68 -2.84 -9.37
C ASP A 487 23.80 -3.71 -8.46
N GLY A 488 24.40 -4.37 -7.47
CA GLY A 488 23.73 -5.15 -6.44
C GLY A 488 22.71 -4.33 -5.65
N ASP A 489 23.03 -3.08 -5.32
CA ASP A 489 22.07 -2.14 -4.72
C ASP A 489 20.98 -1.70 -5.70
N ILE A 490 21.36 -1.05 -6.81
CA ILE A 490 20.43 -0.41 -7.74
C ILE A 490 19.43 -1.43 -8.29
N ASN A 491 19.91 -2.60 -8.70
CA ASN A 491 19.06 -3.66 -9.24
C ASN A 491 18.26 -4.35 -8.12
N GLY A 492 18.76 -4.38 -6.88
CA GLY A 492 17.99 -4.80 -5.71
C GLY A 492 16.81 -3.87 -5.41
N ARG A 493 17.04 -2.55 -5.41
CA ARG A 493 15.94 -1.58 -5.23
C ARG A 493 14.91 -1.65 -6.35
N ALA A 494 15.36 -1.84 -7.60
CA ALA A 494 14.47 -2.04 -8.73
C ALA A 494 13.64 -3.33 -8.58
N LEU A 495 14.26 -4.43 -8.16
CA LEU A 495 13.57 -5.69 -7.85
C LEU A 495 12.52 -5.50 -6.76
N GLY A 496 12.90 -4.88 -5.64
CA GLY A 496 12.00 -4.64 -4.51
C GLY A 496 10.76 -3.83 -4.90
N ARG A 497 10.91 -2.72 -5.65
CA ARG A 497 9.76 -1.95 -6.16
C ARG A 497 8.85 -2.79 -7.07
N ALA A 498 9.43 -3.60 -7.96
CA ALA A 498 8.65 -4.46 -8.83
C ALA A 498 7.85 -5.51 -8.03
N VAL A 499 8.48 -6.13 -7.03
CA VAL A 499 7.79 -7.04 -6.09
C VAL A 499 6.67 -6.32 -5.34
N GLY A 500 6.93 -5.12 -4.81
CA GLY A 500 5.92 -4.32 -4.11
C GLY A 500 4.68 -4.03 -4.96
N ASN A 501 4.87 -3.79 -6.27
CA ASN A 501 3.75 -3.61 -7.21
C ASN A 501 2.91 -4.89 -7.35
N GLU A 502 3.54 -6.04 -7.61
CA GLU A 502 2.82 -7.32 -7.77
C GLU A 502 2.08 -7.71 -6.49
N VAL A 503 2.71 -7.51 -5.33
CA VAL A 503 2.09 -7.78 -4.04
C VAL A 503 0.92 -6.85 -3.77
N TRP A 504 1.05 -5.55 -4.07
CA TRP A 504 -0.05 -4.61 -3.93
C TRP A 504 -1.25 -5.03 -4.79
N ASP A 505 -1.02 -5.32 -6.06
CA ASP A 505 -2.09 -5.70 -6.99
C ASP A 505 -2.78 -7.00 -6.51
N GLN A 506 -2.00 -7.99 -6.05
CA GLN A 506 -2.55 -9.22 -5.46
C GLN A 506 -3.33 -8.96 -4.17
N VAL A 507 -2.86 -8.08 -3.28
CA VAL A 507 -3.60 -7.69 -2.07
C VAL A 507 -4.93 -7.05 -2.44
N GLN A 508 -4.96 -6.15 -3.42
CA GLN A 508 -6.20 -5.51 -3.87
C GLN A 508 -7.22 -6.53 -4.41
N THR A 509 -6.77 -7.64 -5.01
CA THR A 509 -7.69 -8.73 -5.42
C THR A 509 -8.33 -9.45 -4.24
N PHE A 510 -7.69 -9.46 -3.07
CA PHE A 510 -8.24 -10.08 -1.86
C PHE A 510 -9.05 -9.07 -1.05
N ALA A 511 -8.56 -7.85 -0.86
CA ALA A 511 -9.26 -6.79 -0.13
C ALA A 511 -10.57 -6.35 -0.81
N ASN A 512 -10.63 -6.46 -2.14
CA ASN A 512 -11.82 -6.12 -2.94
C ASN A 512 -12.37 -7.34 -3.71
N GLY A 513 -12.11 -8.56 -3.22
CA GLY A 513 -12.36 -9.80 -3.95
C GLY A 513 -13.80 -10.30 -3.90
N ALA A 514 -14.67 -9.67 -3.12
CA ALA A 514 -16.05 -10.11 -2.98
C ALA A 514 -16.84 -9.92 -4.29
N THR A 515 -17.75 -10.85 -4.56
CA THR A 515 -18.55 -10.79 -5.80
C THR A 515 -19.55 -9.64 -5.72
N THR A 516 -19.40 -8.65 -6.61
CA THR A 516 -20.36 -7.56 -6.76
C THR A 516 -21.54 -7.96 -7.65
N VAL A 517 -22.75 -7.59 -7.23
CA VAL A 517 -24.00 -7.68 -7.98
C VAL A 517 -24.48 -6.26 -8.29
N ASN A 518 -24.55 -5.90 -9.57
CA ASN A 518 -25.09 -4.61 -9.98
C ASN A 518 -26.59 -4.74 -10.23
N LEU A 519 -27.38 -3.90 -9.56
CA LEU A 519 -28.83 -3.83 -9.70
C LEU A 519 -29.23 -2.52 -10.35
N GLU A 520 -29.95 -2.63 -11.45
CA GLU A 520 -30.66 -1.54 -12.08
C GLU A 520 -32.08 -1.47 -11.52
N PHE A 521 -32.37 -0.39 -10.80
CA PHE A 521 -33.69 -0.06 -10.33
C PHE A 521 -34.40 0.79 -11.39
N SER A 522 -35.70 0.58 -11.57
CA SER A 522 -36.53 1.39 -12.45
C SER A 522 -37.91 1.64 -11.87
N LEU A 523 -38.43 2.83 -12.12
CA LEU A 523 -39.80 3.22 -11.77
C LEU A 523 -40.71 3.19 -13.00
N ALA A 524 -41.95 2.72 -12.82
CA ALA A 524 -42.95 2.75 -13.90
C ALA A 524 -43.56 4.15 -14.11
N GLN A 525 -43.60 5.00 -13.08
CA GLN A 525 -44.10 6.38 -13.11
C GLN A 525 -43.31 7.24 -12.11
N LEU A 526 -42.86 8.42 -12.56
CA LEU A 526 -42.20 9.47 -11.77
C LEU A 526 -43.25 10.46 -11.25
N SER A 527 -44.14 10.02 -10.38
CA SER A 527 -45.28 10.84 -9.96
C SER A 527 -45.57 10.63 -8.47
N ALA A 528 -44.77 11.28 -7.62
CA ALA A 528 -44.94 11.31 -6.17
C ALA A 528 -44.01 12.35 -5.52
N SER A 529 -44.46 13.06 -4.48
CA SER A 529 -43.56 13.83 -3.60
C SER A 529 -42.85 12.91 -2.60
N LEU A 530 -42.00 12.02 -3.12
CA LEU A 530 -41.33 10.95 -2.38
C LEU A 530 -39.85 10.90 -2.73
N GLU A 531 -38.99 10.61 -1.77
CA GLU A 531 -37.62 10.16 -2.00
C GLU A 531 -37.50 8.68 -1.67
N ILE A 532 -36.96 7.88 -2.59
CA ILE A 532 -36.76 6.45 -2.44
C ILE A 532 -35.27 6.17 -2.40
N GLY A 533 -34.84 5.37 -1.44
CA GLY A 533 -33.49 4.84 -1.43
C GLY A 533 -33.40 3.45 -0.86
N VAL A 534 -32.16 2.99 -0.74
CA VAL A 534 -31.80 1.63 -0.31
C VAL A 534 -30.64 1.71 0.66
N PHE A 535 -30.58 0.80 1.62
CA PHE A 535 -29.42 0.63 2.49
C PHE A 535 -29.16 -0.85 2.73
N VAL A 536 -27.92 -1.15 3.11
CA VAL A 536 -27.51 -2.49 3.55
C VAL A 536 -27.73 -2.58 5.06
N ALA A 537 -28.60 -3.51 5.45
CA ALA A 537 -28.81 -3.90 6.83
C ALA A 537 -27.80 -4.96 7.27
N ASP A 538 -27.63 -5.05 8.59
CA ASP A 538 -26.63 -5.90 9.22
C ASP A 538 -26.99 -7.39 9.15
N ASP A 539 -28.29 -7.69 9.08
CA ASP A 539 -28.82 -9.05 9.07
C ASP A 539 -30.21 -9.17 8.40
N ALA A 540 -30.74 -10.40 8.38
CA ALA A 540 -32.05 -10.72 7.83
C ALA A 540 -33.25 -10.13 8.60
N ILE A 541 -33.04 -9.64 9.82
CA ILE A 541 -34.06 -8.96 10.63
C ILE A 541 -34.13 -7.47 10.25
N GLY A 542 -33.03 -6.94 9.71
CA GLY A 542 -32.90 -5.56 9.31
C GLY A 542 -32.25 -4.72 10.39
N THR A 543 -31.39 -5.30 11.23
CA THR A 543 -30.70 -4.52 12.25
C THR A 543 -29.65 -3.57 11.65
N ILE A 544 -29.33 -2.50 12.37
CA ILE A 544 -28.36 -1.46 11.99
C ILE A 544 -27.63 -1.01 13.25
N ASP A 545 -26.33 -1.25 13.35
CA ASP A 545 -25.50 -0.96 14.52
C ASP A 545 -26.09 -1.55 15.82
N GLY A 546 -26.69 -2.75 15.70
CA GLY A 546 -27.38 -3.44 16.80
C GLY A 546 -28.77 -2.88 17.16
N LEU A 547 -29.27 -1.87 16.45
CA LEU A 547 -30.63 -1.35 16.57
C LEU A 547 -31.57 -2.16 15.69
N ALA A 548 -32.68 -2.64 16.24
CA ALA A 548 -33.73 -3.29 15.45
C ALA A 548 -34.69 -2.24 14.84
N PRO A 549 -35.38 -2.56 13.73
CA PRO A 549 -36.39 -1.68 13.17
C PRO A 549 -37.42 -1.23 14.21
N GLY A 550 -37.49 0.09 14.43
CA GLY A 550 -38.38 0.72 15.42
C GLY A 550 -37.72 1.08 16.76
N ASP A 551 -36.47 0.70 16.99
CA ASP A 551 -35.70 1.19 18.12
C ASP A 551 -35.37 2.69 17.99
N PRO A 552 -35.26 3.44 19.10
CA PRO A 552 -34.80 4.83 19.06
C PRO A 552 -33.43 4.95 18.38
N GLY A 553 -33.30 5.81 17.38
CA GLY A 553 -32.07 6.01 16.62
C GLY A 553 -31.94 5.15 15.36
N TYR A 554 -32.83 4.16 15.15
CA TYR A 554 -32.77 3.28 13.99
C TYR A 554 -32.91 4.05 12.67
N THR A 555 -33.85 5.00 12.60
CA THR A 555 -34.08 5.79 11.39
C THR A 555 -32.85 6.61 11.02
N GLU A 556 -32.25 7.28 11.99
CA GLU A 556 -31.03 8.07 11.80
C GLU A 556 -29.86 7.19 11.35
N ALA A 557 -29.68 6.03 11.97
CA ALA A 557 -28.64 5.08 11.60
C ALA A 557 -28.86 4.48 10.20
N ALA A 558 -30.11 4.23 9.80
CA ALA A 558 -30.46 3.78 8.45
C ALA A 558 -30.15 4.82 7.39
N LEU A 559 -30.59 6.07 7.61
CA LEU A 559 -30.39 7.16 6.66
C LEU A 559 -28.91 7.55 6.54
N ALA A 560 -28.10 7.38 7.59
CA ALA A 560 -26.67 7.67 7.57
C ALA A 560 -25.84 6.77 6.64
N ARG A 561 -26.33 5.57 6.30
CA ARG A 561 -25.64 4.59 5.42
C ARG A 561 -26.41 4.28 4.14
N CYS A 562 -27.43 5.07 3.84
CA CYS A 562 -28.31 4.80 2.72
C CYS A 562 -27.81 5.44 1.43
N ALA A 563 -28.32 4.94 0.31
CA ALA A 563 -28.16 5.53 -1.00
C ALA A 563 -29.52 5.91 -1.58
N VAL A 564 -29.64 7.15 -2.04
CA VAL A 564 -30.80 7.61 -2.81
C VAL A 564 -30.83 6.85 -4.13
N LEU A 565 -31.98 6.29 -4.49
CA LEU A 565 -32.21 5.67 -5.79
C LEU A 565 -32.89 6.67 -6.72
N PHE A 566 -33.97 7.30 -6.24
CA PHE A 566 -34.78 8.24 -6.99
C PHE A 566 -35.36 9.28 -6.04
N SER A 567 -35.42 10.53 -6.47
CA SER A 567 -36.29 11.54 -5.89
C SER A 567 -37.41 11.91 -6.88
N PRO A 568 -38.47 11.08 -7.04
CA PRO A 568 -39.58 11.33 -7.94
C PRO A 568 -40.12 12.76 -7.88
N ILE A 569 -40.59 13.23 -9.04
CA ILE A 569 -41.18 14.57 -9.19
C ILE A 569 -42.69 14.48 -8.97
N PRO A 570 -43.35 15.52 -8.43
CA PRO A 570 -44.81 15.56 -8.26
C PRO A 570 -45.61 15.48 -9.57
N ASP A 571 -46.86 15.00 -9.46
CA ASP A 571 -47.79 14.70 -10.58
C ASP A 571 -48.12 15.89 -11.53
N ASN A 572 -47.72 17.12 -11.19
CA ASN A 572 -48.02 18.34 -11.94
C ASN A 572 -46.89 18.83 -12.86
N ALA A 573 -45.73 18.18 -12.89
CA ALA A 573 -44.63 18.58 -13.75
C ALA A 573 -44.95 18.33 -15.25
N ASP A 574 -44.99 19.40 -16.06
CA ASP A 574 -45.30 19.32 -17.50
C ASP A 574 -44.04 19.06 -18.33
N PHE A 575 -43.52 17.83 -18.27
CA PHE A 575 -42.34 17.46 -19.04
C PHE A 575 -42.66 17.10 -20.50
N SER A 576 -41.98 17.80 -21.43
CA SER A 576 -42.05 17.51 -22.87
C SER A 576 -41.10 16.39 -23.30
N VAL A 577 -40.13 16.06 -22.43
CA VAL A 577 -39.12 15.01 -22.59
C VAL A 577 -39.31 13.97 -21.49
N SER A 578 -39.19 12.69 -21.83
CA SER A 578 -39.14 11.61 -20.85
C SER A 578 -37.68 11.37 -20.47
N PHE A 579 -37.34 11.58 -19.21
CA PHE A 579 -36.02 11.26 -18.66
C PHE A 579 -35.96 9.81 -18.17
N SER A 580 -34.75 9.25 -18.12
CA SER A 580 -34.53 7.92 -17.57
C SER A 580 -34.78 7.88 -16.06
N SER A 581 -35.80 7.14 -15.62
CA SER A 581 -36.08 6.86 -14.21
C SER A 581 -35.39 5.57 -13.77
N VAL A 582 -34.09 5.48 -14.06
CA VAL A 582 -33.27 4.30 -13.83
C VAL A 582 -32.10 4.67 -12.92
N SER A 583 -31.88 3.88 -11.88
CA SER A 583 -30.78 4.07 -10.94
C SER A 583 -30.04 2.75 -10.77
N THR A 584 -28.73 2.75 -10.97
CA THR A 584 -27.91 1.53 -10.87
C THR A 584 -27.05 1.60 -9.62
N ARG A 585 -27.08 0.54 -8.81
CA ARG A 585 -26.24 0.42 -7.61
C ARG A 585 -25.53 -0.92 -7.57
N SER A 586 -24.34 -0.91 -7.04
CA SER A 586 -23.50 -2.10 -6.84
C SER A 586 -23.60 -2.55 -5.40
N PHE A 587 -23.90 -3.83 -5.19
CA PHE A 587 -23.97 -4.44 -3.87
C PHE A 587 -23.07 -5.66 -3.82
N ILE A 588 -22.63 -6.01 -2.62
CA ILE A 588 -21.88 -7.24 -2.40
C ILE A 588 -22.89 -8.39 -2.36
N SER A 589 -22.58 -9.50 -3.03
CA SER A 589 -23.38 -10.71 -2.92
C SER A 589 -23.50 -11.13 -1.45
N GLY A 590 -24.71 -11.45 -1.01
CA GLY A 590 -25.01 -11.78 0.39
C GLY A 590 -25.54 -10.61 1.22
N SER A 591 -25.42 -9.36 0.76
CA SER A 591 -25.95 -8.17 1.46
C SER A 591 -27.46 -8.27 1.68
N TYR A 592 -27.93 -7.77 2.84
CA TYR A 592 -29.34 -7.64 3.15
C TYR A 592 -29.80 -6.22 2.84
N LEU A 593 -30.60 -6.06 1.78
CA LEU A 593 -31.13 -4.76 1.39
C LEU A 593 -32.45 -4.46 2.09
N SER A 594 -32.58 -3.23 2.55
CA SER A 594 -33.86 -2.62 2.88
C SER A 594 -34.03 -1.35 2.07
N PHE A 595 -35.27 -1.04 1.71
CA PHE A 595 -35.62 0.19 1.02
C PHE A 595 -36.29 1.14 1.99
N PHE A 596 -36.11 2.43 1.77
CA PHE A 596 -36.81 3.45 2.52
C PHE A 596 -37.53 4.41 1.58
N SER A 597 -38.54 5.08 2.12
CA SER A 597 -39.24 6.16 1.46
C SER A 597 -39.42 7.34 2.41
N ILE A 598 -39.21 8.56 1.91
CA ILE A 598 -39.46 9.80 2.65
C ILE A 598 -40.55 10.58 1.93
N SER A 599 -41.71 10.71 2.56
CA SER A 599 -42.84 11.46 2.00
C SER A 599 -42.77 12.94 2.38
N GLY A 600 -42.87 13.84 1.39
CA GLY A 600 -42.94 15.29 1.62
C GLY A 600 -41.62 15.94 2.00
N GLY A 601 -40.48 15.35 1.62
CA GLY A 601 -39.13 15.87 1.85
C GLY A 601 -38.04 14.90 1.39
N THR A 602 -36.78 15.30 1.58
CA THR A 602 -35.56 14.49 1.42
C THR A 602 -34.97 14.04 2.75
N ILE A 603 -33.95 13.18 2.69
CA ILE A 603 -33.06 12.86 3.81
C ILE A 603 -32.59 14.14 4.51
N ASP A 604 -32.07 15.11 3.75
CA ASP A 604 -31.51 16.34 4.33
C ASP A 604 -32.57 17.23 4.97
N SER A 605 -33.76 17.32 4.37
CA SER A 605 -34.87 18.05 4.99
C SER A 605 -35.36 17.35 6.28
N PHE A 606 -35.37 16.02 6.31
CA PHE A 606 -35.77 15.23 7.47
C PHE A 606 -34.77 15.38 8.62
N LEU A 607 -33.46 15.22 8.33
CA LEU A 607 -32.38 15.36 9.31
C LEU A 607 -32.27 16.77 9.89
N ARG A 608 -32.66 17.81 9.14
CA ARG A 608 -32.72 19.20 9.63
C ARG A 608 -34.01 19.54 10.40
N GLY A 609 -34.92 18.58 10.58
CA GLY A 609 -36.18 18.78 11.31
C GLY A 609 -37.27 19.50 10.49
N GLY A 610 -37.15 19.50 9.15
CA GLY A 610 -38.06 20.14 8.20
C GLY A 610 -39.41 19.42 7.98
N GLY A 611 -39.59 18.23 8.55
CA GLY A 611 -40.79 17.40 8.38
C GLY A 611 -40.56 16.19 7.46
N GLY A 612 -41.62 15.43 7.19
CA GLY A 612 -41.60 14.18 6.43
C GLY A 612 -41.77 12.93 7.30
N SER A 613 -42.22 11.83 6.70
CA SER A 613 -42.29 10.51 7.36
C SER A 613 -41.46 9.50 6.60
N VAL A 614 -40.66 8.75 7.34
CA VAL A 614 -39.81 7.67 6.81
C VAL A 614 -40.54 6.34 6.97
N SER A 615 -40.66 5.60 5.87
CA SER A 615 -41.13 4.21 5.88
C SER A 615 -39.99 3.29 5.44
N PHE A 616 -39.97 2.06 5.95
CA PHE A 616 -38.98 1.04 5.58
C PHE A 616 -39.67 -0.20 5.00
N SER A 617 -39.07 -0.82 3.99
CA SER A 617 -39.53 -2.07 3.41
C SER A 617 -39.11 -3.29 4.23
N SER A 618 -39.58 -4.47 3.83
CA SER A 618 -38.99 -5.74 4.29
C SER A 618 -37.57 -5.93 3.75
N ILE A 619 -36.77 -6.70 4.47
CA ILE A 619 -35.42 -7.10 4.07
C ILE A 619 -35.43 -8.08 2.90
N ARG A 620 -34.46 -7.91 2.00
CA ARG A 620 -34.20 -8.81 0.87
C ARG A 620 -32.70 -9.07 0.75
N GLN A 621 -32.30 -10.34 0.71
CA GLN A 621 -30.91 -10.72 0.48
C GLN A 621 -30.55 -10.66 -1.01
N VAL A 622 -29.34 -10.20 -1.32
CA VAL A 622 -28.74 -10.22 -2.66
C VAL A 622 -28.01 -11.54 -2.87
N GLU A 623 -28.24 -12.22 -3.99
CA GLU A 623 -27.54 -13.47 -4.34
C GLU A 623 -27.06 -13.43 -5.79
N THR A 624 -26.07 -14.24 -6.16
CA THR A 624 -25.53 -14.24 -7.53
C THR A 624 -26.43 -14.89 -8.59
N THR A 625 -27.46 -15.66 -8.19
CA THR A 625 -28.12 -16.61 -9.11
C THR A 625 -29.54 -16.26 -9.55
N THR A 626 -30.24 -15.28 -8.97
CA THR A 626 -31.49 -14.67 -9.52
C THR A 626 -31.84 -13.38 -8.78
N VAL A 627 -31.75 -12.20 -9.41
CA VAL A 627 -31.95 -10.90 -8.71
C VAL A 627 -32.93 -9.94 -9.38
N ASP A 628 -33.81 -10.46 -10.22
CA ASP A 628 -34.95 -9.67 -10.68
C ASP A 628 -36.06 -9.71 -9.63
N PHE A 629 -36.47 -8.53 -9.14
CA PHE A 629 -37.60 -8.42 -8.22
C PHE A 629 -38.36 -7.12 -8.42
N SER A 630 -39.52 -7.02 -7.78
CA SER A 630 -40.28 -5.78 -7.72
C SER A 630 -40.74 -5.52 -6.29
N LEU A 631 -40.78 -4.25 -5.92
CA LEU A 631 -41.23 -3.77 -4.62
C LEU A 631 -42.32 -2.73 -4.83
N GLU A 632 -43.31 -2.73 -3.94
CA GLU A 632 -44.28 -1.66 -3.84
C GLU A 632 -43.90 -0.76 -2.66
N ILE A 633 -43.71 0.53 -2.93
CA ILE A 633 -43.33 1.57 -1.97
C ILE A 633 -44.35 2.71 -2.09
N GLU A 634 -45.22 2.86 -1.10
CA GLU A 634 -46.20 3.97 -1.00
C GLU A 634 -47.00 4.24 -2.30
N GLY A 635 -47.37 3.18 -3.02
CA GLY A 635 -48.12 3.20 -4.27
C GLY A 635 -47.26 3.10 -5.54
N LEU A 636 -45.93 3.21 -5.42
CA LEU A 636 -44.99 3.12 -6.53
C LEU A 636 -44.44 1.70 -6.67
N ASN A 637 -44.39 1.19 -7.91
CA ASN A 637 -43.74 -0.08 -8.21
C ASN A 637 -42.31 0.18 -8.67
N VAL A 638 -41.34 -0.29 -7.89
CA VAL A 638 -39.91 -0.29 -8.21
C VAL A 638 -39.52 -1.67 -8.73
N SER A 639 -39.08 -1.77 -9.98
CA SER A 639 -38.41 -2.97 -10.49
C SER A 639 -36.92 -2.90 -10.20
N ALA A 640 -36.32 -4.01 -9.81
CA ALA A 640 -34.87 -4.19 -9.72
C ALA A 640 -34.49 -5.33 -10.65
N THR A 641 -33.48 -5.11 -11.49
CA THR A 641 -32.98 -6.09 -12.46
C THR A 641 -31.47 -6.17 -12.39
N GLN A 642 -30.92 -7.38 -12.48
CA GLN A 642 -29.47 -7.56 -12.45
C GLN A 642 -28.85 -7.14 -13.79
N VAL A 643 -27.78 -6.35 -13.73
CA VAL A 643 -27.03 -5.89 -14.92
C VAL A 643 -25.55 -6.25 -14.83
N ASN A 644 -24.92 -6.47 -15.99
CA ASN A 644 -23.50 -6.85 -16.07
C ASN A 644 -22.55 -5.64 -16.20
N THR A 645 -23.10 -4.44 -16.41
CA THR A 645 -22.34 -3.22 -16.66
C THR A 645 -22.92 -2.08 -15.86
N VAL A 646 -22.05 -1.26 -15.29
CA VAL A 646 -22.42 -0.04 -14.58
C VAL A 646 -22.31 1.15 -15.55
N PRO A 647 -23.33 2.03 -15.64
CA PRO A 647 -23.24 3.26 -16.44
C PRO A 647 -22.04 4.15 -16.05
N ILE A 648 -21.47 4.84 -17.04
CA ILE A 648 -20.42 5.84 -16.80
C ILE A 648 -20.98 6.99 -15.96
N GLY A 649 -20.17 7.59 -15.09
CA GLY A 649 -20.52 8.78 -14.32
C GLY A 649 -21.15 8.51 -12.96
N ILE A 650 -21.57 7.28 -12.65
CA ILE A 650 -22.37 7.03 -11.44
C ILE A 650 -21.60 6.53 -10.22
N GLY A 651 -20.25 6.46 -10.28
CA GLY A 651 -19.42 5.78 -9.28
C GLY A 651 -19.65 6.22 -7.83
N TYR A 652 -19.96 7.50 -7.62
CA TYR A 652 -20.28 8.08 -6.31
C TYR A 652 -21.75 8.46 -6.12
N GLN A 653 -22.61 8.27 -7.13
CA GLN A 653 -24.03 8.63 -7.01
C GLN A 653 -24.71 7.74 -5.97
N GLY A 654 -25.37 8.37 -5.00
CA GLY A 654 -25.96 7.70 -3.84
C GLY A 654 -25.13 7.82 -2.56
N VAL A 655 -23.95 8.44 -2.59
CA VAL A 655 -23.34 8.99 -1.37
C VAL A 655 -24.08 10.28 -0.99
N SER A 656 -24.14 10.61 0.31
CA SER A 656 -24.78 11.85 0.78
C SER A 656 -24.14 13.09 0.15
N GLN A 657 -24.96 14.01 -0.39
CA GLN A 657 -24.53 15.24 -1.10
C GLN A 657 -23.60 14.98 -2.29
N ALA A 658 -23.71 13.80 -2.92
CA ALA A 658 -22.90 13.39 -4.07
C ALA A 658 -23.73 13.30 -5.35
N GLU A 659 -24.49 14.35 -5.65
CA GLU A 659 -25.15 14.58 -6.95
C GLU A 659 -24.08 14.96 -8.00
N ILE A 660 -23.16 14.04 -8.29
CA ILE A 660 -21.94 14.26 -9.09
C ILE A 660 -21.77 13.23 -10.21
N ILE A 661 -20.87 13.53 -11.15
CA ILE A 661 -20.43 12.67 -12.24
C ILE A 661 -18.99 12.23 -11.96
N ASP A 662 -18.78 10.91 -11.86
CA ASP A 662 -17.48 10.28 -11.66
C ASP A 662 -16.87 9.77 -12.98
N LEU A 663 -15.78 10.40 -13.42
CA LEU A 663 -14.99 10.00 -14.59
C LEU A 663 -13.59 9.50 -14.21
N THR A 664 -13.33 9.23 -12.92
CA THR A 664 -12.01 8.84 -12.41
C THR A 664 -11.52 7.52 -13.00
N SER A 665 -12.43 6.63 -13.37
CA SER A 665 -12.13 5.33 -14.00
C SER A 665 -11.83 5.42 -15.50
N LEU A 666 -12.08 6.56 -16.16
CA LEU A 666 -11.82 6.73 -17.58
C LEU A 666 -10.35 7.05 -17.84
N SER A 667 -9.83 6.55 -18.95
CA SER A 667 -8.45 6.81 -19.42
C SER A 667 -8.37 7.78 -20.59
N ALA A 668 -9.51 8.22 -21.12
CA ALA A 668 -9.63 9.19 -22.19
C ALA A 668 -10.90 10.02 -22.05
N ALA A 669 -10.86 11.25 -22.56
CA ALA A 669 -12.02 12.14 -22.61
C ALA A 669 -13.21 11.51 -23.35
N VAL A 670 -14.43 11.89 -22.95
CA VAL A 670 -15.68 11.32 -23.44
C VAL A 670 -16.65 12.39 -23.90
N ASP A 671 -17.27 12.16 -25.06
CA ASP A 671 -18.33 13.03 -25.56
C ASP A 671 -19.63 12.74 -24.82
N VAL A 672 -20.33 13.81 -24.43
CA VAL A 672 -21.55 13.75 -23.64
C VAL A 672 -22.61 14.66 -24.22
N ASN A 673 -23.87 14.24 -24.09
CA ASN A 673 -25.02 15.11 -24.35
C ASN A 673 -25.65 15.53 -23.04
N PHE A 674 -25.91 16.83 -22.89
CA PHE A 674 -26.71 17.40 -21.82
C PHE A 674 -28.09 17.74 -22.38
N THR A 675 -29.11 16.98 -21.99
CA THR A 675 -30.50 17.26 -22.32
C THR A 675 -31.13 17.98 -21.13
N ILE A 676 -31.55 19.23 -21.35
CA ILE A 676 -32.16 20.07 -20.33
C ILE A 676 -33.62 20.32 -20.63
N GLN A 677 -34.46 20.30 -19.60
CA GLN A 677 -35.80 20.88 -19.61
C GLN A 677 -35.95 21.87 -18.44
N ARG A 678 -36.73 22.94 -18.67
CA ARG A 678 -37.06 23.94 -17.66
C ARG A 678 -38.57 24.10 -17.47
N GLU A 679 -39.00 24.14 -16.21
CA GLU A 679 -40.35 24.49 -15.76
C GLU A 679 -40.25 25.44 -14.57
N ALA A 680 -39.76 26.67 -14.78
CA ALA A 680 -39.44 27.57 -13.69
C ALA A 680 -39.99 28.98 -13.89
N SER A 681 -40.27 29.67 -12.77
CA SER A 681 -40.64 31.08 -12.79
C SER A 681 -39.45 32.03 -12.92
N LEU A 682 -38.25 31.65 -12.46
CA LEU A 682 -37.05 32.47 -12.51
C LEU A 682 -36.14 32.10 -13.70
N LYS A 683 -35.43 33.10 -14.24
CA LYS A 683 -34.51 32.89 -15.36
C LYS A 683 -33.15 32.45 -14.85
N SER A 684 -33.01 31.16 -14.65
CA SER A 684 -31.80 30.56 -14.06
C SER A 684 -30.92 29.89 -15.12
N VAL A 685 -29.68 29.57 -14.75
CA VAL A 685 -28.67 28.92 -15.60
C VAL A 685 -28.05 27.76 -14.82
N VAL A 686 -27.98 26.57 -15.44
CA VAL A 686 -27.29 25.40 -14.87
C VAL A 686 -25.92 25.26 -15.52
N GLY A 687 -24.90 24.98 -14.71
CA GLY A 687 -23.53 24.71 -15.16
C GLY A 687 -22.92 23.53 -14.41
N PHE A 688 -21.71 23.14 -14.81
CA PHE A 688 -20.95 22.05 -14.20
C PHE A 688 -19.49 22.46 -13.98
N TYR A 689 -18.84 21.88 -12.97
CA TYR A 689 -17.45 22.20 -12.60
C TYR A 689 -16.72 21.00 -12.03
N ALA A 690 -15.40 20.96 -12.19
CA ALA A 690 -14.56 19.91 -11.65
C ALA A 690 -14.27 20.14 -10.15
N ILE A 691 -14.24 19.06 -9.38
CA ILE A 691 -13.87 19.02 -7.96
C ILE A 691 -12.71 18.03 -7.75
N ASP A 692 -11.92 18.25 -6.69
CA ASP A 692 -10.77 17.41 -6.33
C ASP A 692 -11.20 16.16 -5.53
N ASP A 693 -12.29 16.23 -4.76
CA ASP A 693 -12.82 15.11 -4.00
C ASP A 693 -14.36 15.16 -3.84
N ILE A 694 -14.95 14.07 -3.33
CA ILE A 694 -16.40 13.91 -3.16
C ILE A 694 -17.02 14.82 -2.08
N SER A 695 -16.21 15.51 -1.27
CA SER A 695 -16.71 16.51 -0.32
C SER A 695 -16.97 17.87 -0.96
N GLY A 696 -16.67 17.99 -2.26
CA GLY A 696 -16.77 19.23 -3.01
C GLY A 696 -15.53 20.10 -2.89
N GLN A 697 -14.40 19.58 -2.38
CA GLN A 697 -13.16 20.35 -2.30
C GLN A 697 -12.64 20.75 -3.68
N ILE A 698 -12.06 21.95 -3.80
CA ILE A 698 -11.47 22.46 -5.04
C ILE A 698 -10.15 23.14 -4.71
N LYS A 699 -9.14 22.95 -5.56
CA LYS A 699 -7.90 23.72 -5.51
C LYS A 699 -8.04 25.06 -6.22
N ASP A 700 -7.57 26.13 -5.56
CA ASP A 700 -7.46 27.44 -6.21
C ASP A 700 -6.37 27.45 -7.29
N THR A 701 -6.25 28.58 -8.01
CA THR A 701 -5.22 28.76 -9.05
C THR A 701 -3.77 28.67 -8.53
N SER A 702 -3.58 28.70 -7.21
CA SER A 702 -2.29 28.57 -6.54
C SER A 702 -2.04 27.15 -5.99
N GLY A 703 -3.01 26.24 -6.14
CA GLY A 703 -2.97 24.86 -5.66
C GLY A 703 -3.42 24.67 -4.20
N ASN A 704 -3.98 25.68 -3.55
CA ASN A 704 -4.48 25.56 -2.18
C ASN A 704 -5.86 24.90 -2.17
N ALA A 705 -6.07 23.94 -1.27
CA ALA A 705 -7.36 23.30 -1.06
C ALA A 705 -8.39 24.27 -0.43
N ILE A 706 -9.58 24.35 -1.04
CA ILE A 706 -10.74 25.10 -0.56
C ILE A 706 -11.90 24.13 -0.37
N SER A 707 -12.37 23.99 0.87
CA SER A 707 -13.54 23.16 1.20
C SER A 707 -14.84 23.84 0.79
N ALA A 708 -15.86 23.05 0.46
CA ALA A 708 -17.21 23.53 0.19
C ALA A 708 -17.76 24.33 1.38
N GLY A 709 -18.16 25.58 1.12
CA GLY A 709 -18.56 26.53 2.15
C GLY A 709 -19.23 27.76 1.54
N VAL A 710 -20.03 28.50 2.33
CA VAL A 710 -20.71 29.75 1.95
C VAL A 710 -19.77 30.95 1.72
N THR A 711 -18.55 30.69 1.25
CA THR A 711 -17.47 31.67 1.10
C THR A 711 -17.38 32.15 -0.35
N THR A 712 -17.04 33.42 -0.53
CA THR A 712 -16.78 33.98 -1.87
C THR A 712 -15.60 33.27 -2.55
N GLU A 713 -14.64 32.80 -1.77
CA GLU A 713 -13.51 32.01 -2.23
C GLU A 713 -13.94 30.69 -2.89
N TYR A 714 -14.91 29.98 -2.29
CA TYR A 714 -15.41 28.73 -2.85
C TYR A 714 -16.17 28.95 -4.17
N ILE A 715 -17.07 29.94 -4.20
CA ILE A 715 -17.82 30.32 -5.41
C ILE A 715 -16.83 30.66 -6.54
N GLN A 716 -15.82 31.47 -6.25
CA GLN A 716 -14.82 31.85 -7.25
C GLN A 716 -14.00 30.64 -7.75
N ALA A 717 -13.63 29.72 -6.86
CA ALA A 717 -12.92 28.50 -7.22
C ALA A 717 -13.77 27.56 -8.10
N ALA A 718 -15.06 27.40 -7.78
CA ALA A 718 -16.00 26.64 -8.57
C ALA A 718 -16.20 27.25 -9.96
N LEU A 719 -16.40 28.57 -10.04
CA LEU A 719 -16.53 29.28 -11.32
C LEU A 719 -15.25 29.20 -12.18
N ASN A 720 -14.07 29.21 -11.56
CA ASN A 720 -12.80 29.04 -12.26
C ASN A 720 -12.62 27.61 -12.81
N SER A 721 -13.15 26.61 -12.09
CA SER A 721 -13.09 25.19 -12.45
C SER A 721 -14.28 24.72 -13.29
N ARG A 722 -15.17 25.64 -13.69
CA ARG A 722 -16.34 25.32 -14.50
C ARG A 722 -15.95 24.84 -15.90
N ILE A 723 -16.81 24.00 -16.46
CA ILE A 723 -16.72 23.55 -17.84
C ILE A 723 -17.40 24.61 -18.72
N ALA A 724 -16.59 25.48 -19.33
CA ALA A 724 -17.04 26.77 -19.85
C ALA A 724 -18.05 26.70 -21.01
N ASP A 725 -18.09 25.60 -21.75
CA ASP A 725 -19.05 25.34 -22.84
C ASP A 725 -20.39 24.78 -22.34
N ILE A 726 -20.51 24.44 -21.06
CA ILE A 726 -21.76 24.01 -20.44
C ILE A 726 -22.38 25.17 -19.66
N SER A 727 -23.21 25.94 -20.35
CA SER A 727 -24.07 26.99 -19.78
C SER A 727 -25.49 26.76 -20.27
N LEU A 728 -26.28 26.08 -19.45
CA LEU A 728 -27.57 25.53 -19.83
C LEU A 728 -28.70 26.47 -19.40
N SER A 729 -29.38 27.06 -20.38
CA SER A 729 -30.57 27.89 -20.17
C SER A 729 -31.51 27.79 -21.35
N VAL A 730 -32.81 27.70 -21.09
CA VAL A 730 -33.87 27.57 -22.09
C VAL A 730 -35.10 28.40 -21.70
N GLU A 731 -35.95 28.71 -22.69
CA GLU A 731 -37.24 29.35 -22.42
C GLU A 731 -38.13 28.46 -21.53
N ASN A 732 -39.08 29.07 -20.80
CA ASN A 732 -39.91 28.28 -19.89
C ASN A 732 -40.73 27.25 -20.66
N ASN A 733 -40.96 26.07 -20.09
CA ASN A 733 -41.67 24.95 -20.73
C ASN A 733 -41.02 24.52 -22.05
N SER A 734 -39.70 24.58 -22.14
CA SER A 734 -38.93 24.16 -23.32
C SER A 734 -37.78 23.23 -22.95
N SER A 735 -37.28 22.50 -23.93
CA SER A 735 -36.12 21.62 -23.80
C SER A 735 -35.11 21.85 -24.92
N THR A 736 -33.84 21.53 -24.64
CA THR A 736 -32.77 21.50 -25.64
C THR A 736 -31.73 20.46 -25.26
N THR A 737 -30.93 20.03 -26.24
CA THR A 737 -29.76 19.18 -26.01
C THR A 737 -28.52 19.91 -26.51
N ILE A 738 -27.46 19.94 -25.70
CA ILE A 738 -26.13 20.37 -26.13
C ILE A 738 -25.14 19.23 -26.01
N THR A 739 -24.05 19.31 -26.76
CA THR A 739 -22.94 18.34 -26.71
C THR A 739 -21.72 19.02 -26.11
N SER A 740 -21.00 18.31 -25.26
CA SER A 740 -19.71 18.73 -24.70
C SER A 740 -18.77 17.52 -24.62
N THR A 741 -17.51 17.77 -24.27
CA THR A 741 -16.50 16.72 -24.04
C THR A 741 -16.00 16.88 -22.60
N LEU A 742 -16.07 15.80 -21.81
CA LEU A 742 -15.58 15.76 -20.44
C LEU A 742 -14.23 15.03 -20.39
N GLU A 743 -13.28 15.56 -19.62
CA GLU A 743 -11.96 14.96 -19.48
C GLU A 743 -12.00 13.73 -18.56
N ALA A 744 -11.18 12.73 -18.88
CA ALA A 744 -10.98 11.57 -18.02
C ALA A 744 -10.31 11.94 -16.70
N GLY A 745 -10.55 11.15 -15.65
CA GLY A 745 -9.90 11.33 -14.35
C GLY A 745 -10.55 12.39 -13.46
N GLN A 746 -11.66 13.01 -13.87
CA GLN A 746 -12.32 14.10 -13.13
C GLN A 746 -13.52 13.62 -12.32
N ILE A 747 -13.83 14.35 -11.25
CA ILE A 747 -15.13 14.34 -10.57
C ILE A 747 -15.80 15.68 -10.90
N ILE A 748 -17.06 15.66 -11.32
CA ILE A 748 -17.77 16.85 -11.83
C ILE A 748 -19.08 17.04 -11.05
N ALA A 749 -19.30 18.25 -10.52
CA ALA A 749 -20.53 18.63 -9.83
C ALA A 749 -21.34 19.65 -10.65
N PRO A 750 -22.68 19.65 -10.56
CA PRO A 750 -23.52 20.70 -11.11
C PRO A 750 -23.61 21.93 -10.19
N PHE A 751 -24.09 23.05 -10.72
CA PHE A 751 -24.56 24.21 -9.94
C PHE A 751 -25.70 24.91 -10.68
N ILE A 752 -26.52 25.67 -9.96
CA ILE A 752 -27.55 26.55 -10.53
C ILE A 752 -27.31 28.01 -10.11
N VAL A 753 -27.33 28.92 -11.08
CA VAL A 753 -27.35 30.37 -10.88
C VAL A 753 -28.76 30.86 -11.06
N VAL A 754 -29.35 31.43 -10.02
CA VAL A 754 -30.77 31.77 -9.94
C VAL A 754 -31.03 33.21 -10.38
N ASN A 755 -32.00 33.38 -11.28
CA ASN A 755 -32.49 34.69 -11.75
C ASN A 755 -31.36 35.65 -12.20
N GLY A 756 -30.39 35.11 -12.94
CA GLY A 756 -29.19 35.81 -13.38
C GLY A 756 -28.36 34.97 -14.34
N THR A 757 -27.11 35.37 -14.53
CA THR A 757 -26.18 34.76 -15.49
C THR A 757 -24.84 34.43 -14.83
N ILE A 758 -24.11 33.48 -15.43
CA ILE A 758 -22.73 33.17 -15.00
C ILE A 758 -21.83 34.39 -15.23
N GLU A 759 -22.09 35.18 -16.27
CA GLU A 759 -21.32 36.38 -16.59
C GLU A 759 -21.44 37.47 -15.54
N GLU A 760 -22.60 37.63 -14.89
CA GLU A 760 -22.77 38.57 -13.77
C GLU A 760 -21.85 38.16 -12.60
N LEU A 761 -21.78 36.88 -12.25
CA LEU A 761 -20.85 36.38 -11.22
C LEU A 761 -19.35 36.52 -11.57
N LEU A 762 -19.03 36.76 -12.85
CA LEU A 762 -17.65 36.88 -13.34
C LEU A 762 -17.23 38.32 -13.63
N ASP A 763 -18.14 39.30 -13.55
CA ASP A 763 -17.87 40.69 -13.97
C ASP A 763 -17.09 41.51 -12.92
N GLY A 764 -17.00 41.00 -11.69
CA GLY A 764 -16.29 41.61 -10.57
C GLY A 764 -17.10 42.66 -9.78
N ASP A 765 -18.40 42.79 -10.04
CA ASP A 765 -19.34 43.66 -9.31
C ASP A 765 -20.21 42.86 -8.33
N ALA A 766 -19.67 42.57 -7.14
CA ALA A 766 -20.41 41.84 -6.10
C ALA A 766 -21.76 42.49 -5.66
N GLY A 767 -22.09 43.69 -6.13
CA GLY A 767 -23.39 44.34 -5.91
C GLY A 767 -24.51 43.83 -6.82
N ASN A 768 -24.21 43.11 -7.90
CA ASN A 768 -25.18 42.53 -8.84
C ASN A 768 -25.19 40.98 -8.85
N ASP A 769 -24.32 40.33 -8.08
CA ASP A 769 -24.17 38.86 -8.07
C ASP A 769 -25.50 38.14 -7.79
N PRO A 770 -25.98 37.27 -8.69
CA PRO A 770 -27.11 36.39 -8.43
C PRO A 770 -26.79 35.32 -7.38
N ALA A 771 -27.83 34.68 -6.82
CA ALA A 771 -27.63 33.52 -5.96
C ALA A 771 -27.13 32.32 -6.77
N ILE A 772 -26.23 31.53 -6.18
CA ILE A 772 -25.71 30.29 -6.76
C ILE A 772 -25.82 29.17 -5.72
N TYR A 773 -26.24 27.99 -6.18
CA TYR A 773 -26.44 26.82 -5.35
C TYR A 773 -25.74 25.59 -5.92
N PHE A 774 -25.26 24.73 -5.01
CA PHE A 774 -24.47 23.53 -5.26
C PHE A 774 -25.12 22.31 -4.58
N PRO A 775 -24.72 21.08 -4.94
CA PRO A 775 -25.08 19.85 -4.20
C PRO A 775 -24.64 19.87 -2.74
N PHE A 776 -23.55 20.58 -2.45
CA PHE A 776 -22.98 20.66 -1.11
C PHE A 776 -23.74 21.71 -0.28
N ILE A 777 -24.59 21.26 0.65
CA ILE A 777 -25.42 22.12 1.50
C ILE A 777 -24.58 23.17 2.24
N GLY A 778 -23.37 22.80 2.66
CA GLY A 778 -22.43 23.72 3.32
C GLY A 778 -22.01 24.92 2.45
N ALA A 779 -22.15 24.83 1.13
CA ALA A 779 -21.89 25.90 0.18
C ALA A 779 -23.11 26.78 -0.13
N ASN A 780 -24.32 26.37 0.27
CA ASN A 780 -25.56 27.08 -0.02
C ASN A 780 -25.89 28.09 1.09
N ALA A 781 -26.06 29.37 0.73
CA ALA A 781 -26.22 30.46 1.69
C ALA A 781 -27.48 30.38 2.56
N ASP A 782 -28.53 29.73 2.06
CA ASP A 782 -29.77 29.46 2.81
C ASP A 782 -29.74 28.11 3.55
N GLY A 783 -28.65 27.34 3.39
CA GLY A 783 -28.47 26.04 3.99
C GLY A 783 -29.54 25.04 3.56
N ALA A 784 -30.14 25.21 2.37
CA ALA A 784 -31.09 24.29 1.78
C ALA A 784 -30.42 23.43 0.69
N ASP A 785 -31.09 22.32 0.37
CA ASP A 785 -30.71 21.48 -0.77
C ASP A 785 -31.45 21.99 -2.03
N HIS A 786 -30.73 22.05 -3.15
CA HIS A 786 -31.17 22.59 -4.43
C HIS A 786 -30.87 21.68 -5.62
N VAL A 787 -30.23 20.53 -5.40
CA VAL A 787 -29.92 19.56 -6.46
C VAL A 787 -30.29 18.17 -5.98
N ARG A 788 -31.01 17.40 -6.80
CA ARG A 788 -31.37 16.00 -6.51
C ARG A 788 -31.03 15.06 -7.65
N LEU A 789 -30.83 13.78 -7.32
CA LEU A 789 -30.74 12.70 -8.29
C LEU A 789 -32.11 12.10 -8.59
N LEU A 790 -32.53 12.19 -9.85
CA LEU A 790 -33.77 11.58 -10.36
C LEU A 790 -33.53 10.20 -10.97
N GLY A 791 -32.25 9.86 -11.20
CA GLY A 791 -31.76 8.64 -11.82
C GLY A 791 -30.26 8.77 -12.13
N ASN A 792 -29.72 7.79 -12.85
CA ASN A 792 -28.33 7.77 -13.29
C ASN A 792 -28.01 9.01 -14.14
N ASN A 793 -27.17 9.90 -13.62
CA ASN A 793 -26.80 11.15 -14.29
C ASN A 793 -28.00 12.03 -14.68
N VAL A 794 -29.10 11.96 -13.93
CA VAL A 794 -30.28 12.82 -14.11
C VAL A 794 -30.43 13.70 -12.87
N PHE A 795 -30.26 15.00 -13.05
CA PHE A 795 -30.21 16.00 -11.99
C PHE A 795 -31.47 16.88 -12.04
N GLY A 796 -32.21 16.94 -10.94
CA GLY A 796 -33.30 17.91 -10.72
C GLY A 796 -32.80 19.10 -9.91
N PHE A 797 -33.34 20.29 -10.15
CA PHE A 797 -32.91 21.53 -9.50
C PHE A 797 -34.09 22.34 -8.99
N GLU A 798 -33.88 23.05 -7.88
CA GLU A 798 -34.77 24.08 -7.32
C GLU A 798 -34.16 25.47 -7.48
N ASP A 799 -34.92 26.42 -8.01
CA ASP A 799 -34.48 27.80 -8.22
C ASP A 799 -35.04 28.81 -7.20
N LEU A 800 -35.92 28.39 -6.30
CA LEU A 800 -36.46 29.23 -5.23
C LEU A 800 -35.67 29.10 -3.91
N PRO A 801 -35.39 30.22 -3.20
CA PRO A 801 -34.62 30.18 -1.95
C PRO A 801 -35.26 29.33 -0.85
N GLY A 802 -34.42 28.72 0.00
CA GLY A 802 -34.87 27.93 1.15
C GLY A 802 -35.42 26.56 0.77
N GLY A 803 -35.04 26.03 -0.40
CA GLY A 803 -35.50 24.76 -0.94
C GLY A 803 -36.84 24.81 -1.67
N GLY A 804 -37.32 26.01 -2.02
CA GLY A 804 -38.49 26.20 -2.89
C GLY A 804 -39.76 25.44 -2.50
N ASP A 805 -40.43 24.88 -3.51
CA ASP A 805 -41.63 24.04 -3.40
C ASP A 805 -41.33 22.54 -3.40
N LEU A 806 -40.05 22.16 -3.48
CA LEU A 806 -39.49 20.82 -3.26
C LEU A 806 -39.84 19.79 -4.34
N ASP A 807 -40.22 20.22 -5.54
CA ASP A 807 -40.48 19.40 -6.73
C ASP A 807 -39.26 19.21 -7.66
N PHE A 808 -38.25 20.07 -7.59
CA PHE A 808 -36.97 20.00 -8.30
C PHE A 808 -37.14 19.90 -9.82
N ASP A 809 -38.28 20.40 -10.34
CA ASP A 809 -38.64 20.40 -11.75
C ASP A 809 -38.36 21.72 -12.47
N ASP A 810 -37.93 22.76 -11.72
CA ASP A 810 -37.50 24.04 -12.27
C ASP A 810 -36.47 23.81 -13.38
N PHE A 811 -35.52 22.92 -13.14
CA PHE A 811 -34.68 22.33 -14.18
C PHE A 811 -34.47 20.83 -13.99
N VAL A 812 -34.50 20.10 -15.09
CA VAL A 812 -34.03 18.71 -15.15
C VAL A 812 -32.95 18.58 -16.22
N VAL A 813 -31.80 18.02 -15.85
CA VAL A 813 -30.66 17.80 -16.74
C VAL A 813 -30.29 16.32 -16.76
N GLU A 814 -30.42 15.67 -17.91
CA GLU A 814 -29.91 14.32 -18.16
C GLU A 814 -28.59 14.38 -18.93
N VAL A 815 -27.58 13.69 -18.40
CA VAL A 815 -26.25 13.57 -19.03
C VAL A 815 -26.08 12.16 -19.59
N SER A 816 -26.06 12.05 -20.92
CA SER A 816 -25.87 10.78 -21.62
C SER A 816 -24.47 10.69 -22.22
N PHE A 817 -23.77 9.59 -21.95
CA PHE A 817 -22.46 9.29 -22.52
C PHE A 817 -22.63 8.61 -23.90
N GLY A 818 -21.85 9.08 -24.88
CA GLY A 818 -21.93 8.66 -26.29
C GLY A 818 -21.31 7.31 -26.62
#